data_AF-A0A847BZJ5-F1
#
_entry.id   AF-A0A847BZJ5-F1
#
_cell.length_a   1.000
_cell.length_b   1.000
_cell.length_c   1.000
_cell.angle_alpha   90.00
_cell.angle_beta   90.00
_cell.angle_gamma   90.00
#
_symmetry.space_group_name_H-M   'P 1'
#
loop_
_entity.id
_entity.type
_entity.pdbx_description
1 polymer ?
#
loop_
_entity_poly.entity_id
_entity_poly.type
_entity_poly.pdbx_seq_one_letter_code
_entity_poly.pdbx_strand_id
1 'polypeptide(L)'
;MAITPEQATQILQLSVAMFDAAPGVVLGEQMASIVNSGKSIEELAAIMDDTTYFTEGMGYYPNLMTDQQFAAKFLDTLVGDLVSADNKAWVVDELVNWIQASSRGEAIWYAAEILASVPETDPNFGAAAAQFNNKVEVATYYTLDHWGQDTELSALQAVIANVTDDDATVAAAIAAIDGEEPGEVPPFFLTANQDVFTGGDADDMFLGDIVAANGLQVNSLNSGDNLDGGAGDDALMAQITRTTTVGSNLIGLDNMAVGPRLNSIEGIFLDATNANMLQAGPTGLPLNTKVFFNAENVGGHDEIWSWKSEADLYVQNLTTAVTNHGDMHDGARNTGDITVGMGYTGGRDHDWDASNMYVYFDNDYLLAGQQARSFVEYYLLDQDADMLDTDVNVDGVVDLLAKINTNGLRFTVDGVEKVIQFDQALLDDGSILGHQDFVDALQPALQALIDAGEVPADTVLYLDPTRIRTTFLDDGSVSRNIPAMVLESPSSDALDELGFLWISDSSGDYNVYGRMNSDAGVADDPVSVQIALEKAGNGMDGGELVVGAMDKENQGIEVFDVTVYGDDSRPSSLAGLHSTANTLEVVNVVSDPNQTESFADLTIGNSNTFKTLADMLVPILGNLPIDGSAIIDDIEDQMEVDISTADGLPAIPFMMYNEQALKDVQIFDATGFQGDLTLFAALTGDITEKYLDVVDFQNNPAGDNIDFQYLGGIGNDYLNIAISTDNFLYAGNVTREDFTLTVDGGAGDDFITLAFNQSDAAFEEGFDDIPSVRALLFSNPDLYLAHQDDSNWYDNQVLMNNIFINGGAGNDTIWTPGAGNVNIDGGTGNDTIYTDNTGDKAIWVLNAADTDDDLDNVLTDVNDGYQMYMADLQVTFKGFESIVVDVPYGAGWVDLNDDGLFDKYFSNGVTTDRMINQAIKNAINNDDVLSKLLVAYDGPGYTLVIESLIDDSQTGELVIDILDPTLTARQEDDLDRWFGDYLDDVPTYADFKSATEYFEAYPGVVA
;
A
#
# COMPACT_ATOMS: atom_id res chain seq x y z
N MET A 1 -25.78 19.67 24.17
CA MET A 1 -27.17 19.20 24.37
C MET A 1 -27.82 19.20 23.00
N ALA A 2 -28.70 18.27 22.66
CA ALA A 2 -29.43 18.41 21.40
C ALA A 2 -30.33 19.66 21.44
N ILE A 3 -30.41 20.41 20.34
CA ILE A 3 -31.38 21.51 20.18
C ILE A 3 -32.82 20.95 20.23
N THR A 4 -33.81 21.75 20.61
CA THR A 4 -35.21 21.28 20.61
C THR A 4 -35.81 21.25 19.20
N PRO A 5 -36.86 20.45 18.94
CA PRO A 5 -37.56 20.46 17.65
C PRO A 5 -38.08 21.84 17.24
N GLU A 6 -38.48 22.66 18.22
CA GLU A 6 -38.85 24.06 17.98
C GLU A 6 -37.64 24.87 17.48
N GLN A 7 -36.47 24.72 18.11
CA GLN A 7 -35.25 25.40 17.67
C GLN A 7 -34.81 24.95 16.27
N ALA A 8 -34.96 23.67 15.94
CA ALA A 8 -34.68 23.16 14.59
C ALA A 8 -35.60 23.81 13.54
N THR A 9 -36.90 23.90 13.83
CA THR A 9 -37.86 24.58 12.95
C THR A 9 -37.51 26.06 12.76
N GLN A 10 -37.10 26.74 13.83
CA GLN A 10 -36.71 28.16 13.78
C GLN A 10 -35.45 28.40 12.95
N ILE A 11 -34.46 27.49 13.00
CA ILE A 11 -33.26 27.54 12.14
C ILE A 11 -33.66 27.41 10.66
N LEU A 12 -34.57 26.48 10.34
CA LEU A 12 -35.04 26.28 8.97
C LEU A 12 -35.85 27.47 8.44
N GLN A 13 -36.72 28.05 9.28
CA GLN A 13 -37.43 29.30 8.97
C GLN A 13 -36.47 30.45 8.67
N LEU A 14 -35.39 30.56 9.46
CA LEU A 14 -34.36 31.58 9.24
C LEU A 14 -33.64 31.37 7.91
N SER A 15 -33.25 30.13 7.59
CA SER A 15 -32.59 29.79 6.32
C SER A 15 -33.47 30.13 5.11
N VAL A 16 -34.73 29.70 5.13
CA VAL A 16 -35.69 30.00 4.05
C VAL A 16 -35.90 31.51 3.92
N ALA A 17 -36.01 32.26 5.02
CA ALA A 17 -36.21 33.70 4.95
C ALA A 17 -34.97 34.48 4.47
N MET A 18 -33.78 34.13 4.96
CA MET A 18 -32.54 34.85 4.64
C MET A 18 -32.01 34.52 3.25
N PHE A 19 -32.09 33.25 2.84
CA PHE A 19 -31.40 32.74 1.65
C PHE A 19 -32.32 32.12 0.60
N ASP A 20 -33.63 31.97 0.89
CA ASP A 20 -34.56 31.21 0.03
C ASP A 20 -34.05 29.81 -0.30
N ALA A 21 -33.45 29.13 0.69
CA ALA A 21 -32.76 27.86 0.52
C ALA A 21 -33.07 26.87 1.65
N ALA A 22 -33.14 25.59 1.30
CA ALA A 22 -33.12 24.49 2.25
C ALA A 22 -31.66 24.15 2.58
N PRO A 23 -31.18 24.23 3.83
CA PRO A 23 -29.74 24.26 4.12
C PRO A 23 -29.02 22.90 4.08
N GLY A 24 -29.73 21.78 3.89
CA GLY A 24 -29.14 20.44 4.01
C GLY A 24 -28.63 20.14 5.43
N VAL A 25 -28.13 18.92 5.66
CA VAL A 25 -27.65 18.50 6.99
C VAL A 25 -26.35 19.21 7.36
N VAL A 26 -25.43 19.40 6.41
CA VAL A 26 -24.11 19.98 6.69
C VAL A 26 -24.22 21.40 7.25
N LEU A 27 -24.92 22.30 6.54
CA LEU A 27 -25.10 23.68 7.03
C LEU A 27 -26.13 23.76 8.16
N GLY A 28 -27.14 22.88 8.14
CA GLY A 28 -28.12 22.72 9.21
C GLY A 28 -27.47 22.44 10.57
N GLU A 29 -26.51 21.51 10.60
CA GLU A 29 -25.77 21.14 11.81
C GLU A 29 -24.81 22.25 12.26
N GLN A 30 -24.17 22.98 11.34
CA GLN A 30 -23.36 24.15 11.69
C GLN A 30 -24.19 25.23 12.39
N MET A 31 -25.38 25.54 11.85
CA MET A 31 -26.32 26.46 12.49
C MET A 31 -26.82 25.93 13.84
N ALA A 32 -27.14 24.64 13.94
CA ALA A 32 -27.55 24.00 15.18
C ALA A 32 -26.46 24.03 16.26
N SER A 33 -25.18 23.87 15.87
CA SER A 33 -24.03 23.96 16.77
C SER A 33 -23.89 25.35 17.40
N ILE A 34 -24.12 26.40 16.61
CA ILE A 34 -24.13 27.79 17.10
C ILE A 34 -25.22 27.98 18.17
N VAL A 35 -26.43 27.47 17.94
CA VAL A 35 -27.53 27.56 18.91
C VAL A 35 -27.25 26.72 20.16
N ASN A 36 -26.69 25.52 20.01
CA ASN A 36 -26.29 24.65 21.12
C ASN A 36 -25.16 25.27 21.99
N SER A 37 -24.38 26.20 21.45
CA SER A 37 -23.41 27.01 22.23
C SER A 37 -24.05 28.01 23.22
N GLY A 38 -25.39 28.10 23.22
CA GLY A 38 -26.17 28.96 24.10
C GLY A 38 -26.60 30.29 23.49
N LYS A 39 -26.41 30.46 22.17
CA LYS A 39 -26.87 31.63 21.40
C LYS A 39 -28.34 31.51 21.04
N SER A 40 -29.04 32.64 20.98
CA SER A 40 -30.44 32.68 20.51
C SER A 40 -30.53 32.67 18.98
N ILE A 41 -31.74 32.46 18.44
CA ILE A 41 -31.96 32.49 16.98
C ILE A 41 -31.73 33.90 16.42
N GLU A 42 -32.04 34.93 17.19
CA GLU A 42 -31.71 36.33 16.87
C GLU A 42 -30.20 36.53 16.72
N GLU A 43 -29.40 35.96 17.64
CA GLU A 43 -27.94 36.03 17.58
C GLU A 43 -27.38 35.21 16.41
N LEU A 44 -27.99 34.08 16.06
CA LEU A 44 -27.65 33.31 14.85
C LEU A 44 -27.92 34.15 13.60
N ALA A 45 -29.09 34.79 13.49
CA ALA A 45 -29.44 35.63 12.37
C ALA A 45 -28.47 36.81 12.19
N ALA A 46 -28.06 37.44 13.30
CA ALA A 46 -27.03 38.48 13.29
C ALA A 46 -25.66 37.96 12.83
N ILE A 47 -25.29 36.72 13.17
CA ILE A 47 -24.04 36.10 12.69
C ILE A 47 -24.12 35.83 11.17
N MET A 48 -25.27 35.37 10.68
CA MET A 48 -25.45 35.06 9.26
C MET A 48 -25.46 36.31 8.37
N ASP A 49 -25.93 37.45 8.89
CA ASP A 49 -25.89 38.78 8.24
C ASP A 49 -24.45 39.22 7.87
N ASP A 50 -23.46 38.83 8.68
CA ASP A 50 -22.04 39.18 8.47
C ASP A 50 -21.31 38.23 7.49
N THR A 51 -21.99 37.23 6.93
CA THR A 51 -21.37 36.27 5.99
C THR A 51 -21.17 36.86 4.59
N THR A 52 -20.11 36.41 3.91
CA THR A 52 -19.85 36.77 2.50
C THR A 52 -20.96 36.28 1.57
N TYR A 53 -21.64 35.18 1.91
CA TYR A 53 -22.82 34.69 1.19
C TYR A 53 -23.99 35.68 1.21
N PHE A 54 -24.23 36.34 2.34
CA PHE A 54 -25.28 37.34 2.47
C PHE A 54 -24.93 38.68 1.81
N THR A 55 -23.65 39.09 1.88
CA THR A 55 -23.21 40.45 1.54
C THR A 55 -22.54 40.59 0.16
N GLU A 56 -21.85 39.56 -0.36
CA GLU A 56 -20.93 39.67 -1.51
C GLU A 56 -21.13 38.58 -2.60
N GLY A 57 -21.44 37.33 -2.24
CA GLY A 57 -21.31 36.15 -3.12
C GLY A 57 -22.32 36.01 -4.28
N MET A 58 -23.54 36.53 -4.18
CA MET A 58 -24.55 36.47 -5.27
C MET A 58 -25.52 37.67 -5.33
N GLY A 59 -25.10 38.87 -4.87
CA GLY A 59 -25.81 40.12 -5.16
C GLY A 59 -27.17 40.36 -4.47
N TYR A 60 -27.50 39.65 -3.38
CA TYR A 60 -28.78 39.86 -2.68
C TYR A 60 -28.81 41.16 -1.86
N TYR A 61 -27.88 41.41 -0.92
CA TYR A 61 -27.95 42.60 -0.05
C TYR A 61 -26.59 43.27 0.26
N PRO A 62 -25.98 44.01 -0.69
CA PRO A 62 -24.73 44.74 -0.43
C PRO A 62 -24.84 45.72 0.75
N ASN A 63 -23.75 45.85 1.52
CA ASN A 63 -23.64 46.83 2.61
C ASN A 63 -23.79 48.30 2.17
N LEU A 64 -23.70 48.56 0.85
CA LEU A 64 -23.95 49.87 0.25
C LEU A 64 -25.44 50.25 0.17
N MET A 65 -26.37 49.31 0.35
CA MET A 65 -27.81 49.60 0.35
C MET A 65 -28.21 50.37 1.61
N THR A 66 -29.07 51.37 1.45
CA THR A 66 -29.75 52.00 2.60
C THR A 66 -30.75 51.04 3.23
N ASP A 67 -31.08 51.22 4.52
CA ASP A 67 -32.07 50.38 5.23
C ASP A 67 -33.41 50.31 4.49
N GLN A 68 -33.84 51.42 3.88
CA GLN A 68 -35.06 51.47 3.07
C GLN A 68 -34.96 50.59 1.82
N GLN A 69 -33.82 50.60 1.13
CA GLN A 69 -33.61 49.80 -0.08
C GLN A 69 -33.50 48.32 0.26
N PHE A 70 -32.83 48.00 1.36
CA PHE A 70 -32.73 46.64 1.89
C PHE A 70 -34.12 46.11 2.27
N ALA A 71 -34.86 46.81 3.14
CA ALA A 71 -36.18 46.37 3.61
C ALA A 71 -37.17 46.17 2.46
N ALA A 72 -37.14 47.06 1.45
CA ALA A 72 -37.98 46.91 0.26
C ALA A 72 -37.60 45.69 -0.58
N LYS A 73 -36.30 45.46 -0.82
CA LYS A 73 -35.83 44.31 -1.62
C LYS A 73 -36.08 42.99 -0.88
N PHE A 74 -35.76 42.94 0.42
CA PHE A 74 -35.99 41.76 1.27
C PHE A 74 -37.45 41.35 1.28
N LEU A 75 -38.36 42.31 1.56
CA LEU A 75 -39.78 41.99 1.57
C LEU A 75 -40.28 41.53 0.20
N ASP A 76 -39.78 42.13 -0.89
CA ASP A 76 -40.18 41.72 -2.24
C ASP A 76 -39.71 40.29 -2.58
N THR A 77 -38.50 39.91 -2.17
CA THR A 77 -37.99 38.54 -2.27
C THR A 77 -38.84 37.57 -1.44
N LEU A 78 -39.20 37.94 -0.22
CA LEU A 78 -39.90 37.05 0.72
C LEU A 78 -41.36 36.79 0.33
N VAL A 79 -42.10 37.81 -0.11
CA VAL A 79 -43.57 37.68 -0.34
C VAL A 79 -44.00 37.88 -1.79
N GLY A 80 -43.11 38.31 -2.69
CA GLY A 80 -43.38 38.46 -4.11
C GLY A 80 -44.69 39.23 -4.39
N ASP A 81 -45.35 38.94 -5.51
CA ASP A 81 -46.62 39.59 -5.88
C ASP A 81 -47.85 39.14 -5.07
N LEU A 82 -47.67 38.25 -4.08
CA LEU A 82 -48.76 37.73 -3.23
C LEU A 82 -49.31 38.79 -2.26
N VAL A 83 -48.52 39.82 -1.96
CA VAL A 83 -48.92 40.93 -1.07
C VAL A 83 -49.02 42.23 -1.86
N SER A 84 -50.13 42.96 -1.66
CA SER A 84 -50.37 44.23 -2.35
C SER A 84 -49.30 45.29 -2.03
N ALA A 85 -49.03 46.19 -2.99
CA ALA A 85 -48.04 47.26 -2.83
C ALA A 85 -48.31 48.18 -1.62
N ASP A 86 -49.58 48.44 -1.28
CA ASP A 86 -49.95 49.25 -0.10
C ASP A 86 -49.60 48.53 1.21
N ASN A 87 -49.81 47.22 1.29
CA ASN A 87 -49.44 46.41 2.45
C ASN A 87 -47.93 46.25 2.56
N LYS A 88 -47.23 46.05 1.44
CA LYS A 88 -45.75 46.02 1.42
C LYS A 88 -45.15 47.32 1.93
N ALA A 89 -45.65 48.47 1.49
CA ALA A 89 -45.15 49.78 1.93
C ALA A 89 -45.24 49.96 3.46
N TRP A 90 -46.34 49.49 4.07
CA TRP A 90 -46.48 49.51 5.53
C TRP A 90 -45.47 48.60 6.24
N VAL A 91 -45.25 47.38 5.74
CA VAL A 91 -44.27 46.44 6.32
C VAL A 91 -42.84 46.92 6.14
N VAL A 92 -42.51 47.56 5.01
CA VAL A 92 -41.17 48.15 4.79
C VAL A 92 -40.86 49.22 5.83
N ASP A 93 -41.80 50.08 6.17
CA ASP A 93 -41.60 51.10 7.21
C ASP A 93 -41.34 50.45 8.58
N GLU A 94 -41.99 49.32 8.88
CA GLU A 94 -41.78 48.59 10.13
C GLU A 94 -40.45 47.83 10.16
N LEU A 95 -40.06 47.18 9.06
CA LEU A 95 -38.75 46.55 8.90
C LEU A 95 -37.61 47.55 9.11
N VAL A 96 -37.74 48.78 8.58
CA VAL A 96 -36.74 49.84 8.81
C VAL A 96 -36.65 50.22 10.29
N ASN A 97 -37.77 50.25 11.01
CA ASN A 97 -37.76 50.49 12.46
C ASN A 97 -37.04 49.36 13.22
N TRP A 98 -37.23 48.10 12.81
CA TRP A 98 -36.54 46.96 13.42
C TRP A 98 -35.04 46.95 13.12
N ILE A 99 -34.64 47.22 11.88
CA ILE A 99 -33.22 47.34 11.50
C ILE A 99 -32.52 48.44 12.32
N GLN A 100 -33.18 49.57 12.53
CA GLN A 100 -32.64 50.66 13.36
C GLN A 100 -32.58 50.32 14.85
N ALA A 101 -33.39 49.37 15.31
CA ALA A 101 -33.42 48.92 16.70
C ALA A 101 -32.42 47.80 16.99
N SER A 102 -32.05 46.99 15.99
CA SER A 102 -31.09 45.88 16.12
C SER A 102 -30.14 45.74 14.91
N SER A 103 -30.34 44.73 14.06
CA SER A 103 -29.54 44.38 12.89
C SER A 103 -30.44 43.95 11.72
N ARG A 104 -29.87 43.78 10.52
CA ARG A 104 -30.64 43.29 9.36
C ARG A 104 -31.03 41.84 9.54
N GLY A 105 -30.10 40.99 10.00
CA GLY A 105 -30.37 39.60 10.34
C GLY A 105 -31.51 39.43 11.36
N GLU A 106 -31.47 40.18 12.46
CA GLU A 106 -32.54 40.12 13.46
C GLU A 106 -33.89 40.62 12.94
N ALA A 107 -33.90 41.66 12.10
CA ALA A 107 -35.13 42.13 11.47
C ALA A 107 -35.72 41.10 10.49
N ILE A 108 -34.88 40.34 9.78
CA ILE A 108 -35.30 39.22 8.93
C ILE A 108 -35.96 38.13 9.78
N TRP A 109 -35.31 37.74 10.89
CA TRP A 109 -35.85 36.74 11.80
C TRP A 109 -37.25 37.12 12.31
N TYR A 110 -37.43 38.35 12.79
CA TYR A 110 -38.74 38.80 13.26
C TYR A 110 -39.80 38.81 12.16
N ALA A 111 -39.43 39.18 10.93
CA ALA A 111 -40.35 39.14 9.81
C ALA A 111 -40.76 37.70 9.44
N ALA A 112 -39.80 36.77 9.45
CA ALA A 112 -40.05 35.34 9.21
C ALA A 112 -40.97 34.74 10.28
N GLU A 113 -40.68 35.00 11.56
CA GLU A 113 -41.48 34.53 12.70
C GLU A 113 -42.92 35.06 12.63
N ILE A 114 -43.09 36.36 12.31
CA ILE A 114 -44.41 36.96 12.15
C ILE A 114 -45.14 36.32 10.97
N LEU A 115 -44.50 36.20 9.81
CA LEU A 115 -45.12 35.66 8.59
C LEU A 115 -45.58 34.21 8.79
N ALA A 116 -44.76 33.37 9.41
CA ALA A 116 -45.11 31.99 9.77
C ALA A 116 -46.34 31.89 10.69
N SER A 117 -46.56 32.91 11.53
CA SER A 117 -47.69 32.95 12.48
C SER A 117 -49.00 33.52 11.90
N VAL A 118 -48.96 34.14 10.71
CA VAL A 118 -50.14 34.69 10.06
C VAL A 118 -51.05 33.53 9.63
N PRO A 119 -52.36 33.57 9.93
CA PRO A 119 -53.28 32.58 9.40
C PRO A 119 -53.29 32.62 7.87
N GLU A 120 -53.15 31.46 7.22
CA GLU A 120 -53.18 31.33 5.74
C GLU A 120 -54.51 31.79 5.11
N THR A 121 -55.54 31.95 5.94
CA THR A 121 -56.84 32.53 5.56
C THR A 121 -56.90 34.07 5.62
N ASP A 122 -55.81 34.74 6.03
CA ASP A 122 -55.75 36.19 6.11
C ASP A 122 -55.85 36.83 4.71
N PRO A 123 -56.73 37.83 4.51
CA PRO A 123 -56.98 38.39 3.19
C PRO A 123 -55.83 39.22 2.61
N ASN A 124 -54.82 39.57 3.42
CA ASN A 124 -53.71 40.43 3.01
C ASN A 124 -52.38 39.68 2.90
N PHE A 125 -52.14 38.71 3.79
CA PHE A 125 -50.87 38.00 3.91
C PHE A 125 -51.02 36.48 3.88
N GLY A 126 -52.25 35.94 3.84
CA GLY A 126 -52.50 34.51 3.95
C GLY A 126 -51.82 33.66 2.87
N ALA A 127 -51.83 34.11 1.61
CA ALA A 127 -51.13 33.42 0.52
C ALA A 127 -49.59 33.44 0.69
N ALA A 128 -49.03 34.57 1.13
CA ALA A 128 -47.59 34.66 1.40
C ALA A 128 -47.17 33.80 2.61
N ALA A 129 -48.02 33.73 3.64
CA ALA A 129 -47.82 32.86 4.78
C ALA A 129 -47.87 31.38 4.37
N ALA A 130 -48.83 31.00 3.53
CA ALA A 130 -48.94 29.64 2.99
C ALA A 130 -47.70 29.26 2.17
N GLN A 131 -47.26 30.11 1.24
CA GLN A 131 -46.03 29.84 0.47
C GLN A 131 -44.80 29.71 1.39
N PHE A 132 -44.67 30.59 2.39
CA PHE A 132 -43.54 30.54 3.33
C PHE A 132 -43.56 29.24 4.15
N ASN A 133 -44.72 28.85 4.69
CA ASN A 133 -44.87 27.61 5.45
C ASN A 133 -44.60 26.37 4.59
N ASN A 134 -45.09 26.35 3.35
CA ASN A 134 -44.85 25.27 2.39
C ASN A 134 -43.35 25.12 2.08
N LYS A 135 -42.64 26.23 1.86
CA LYS A 135 -41.18 26.22 1.66
C LYS A 135 -40.43 25.69 2.88
N VAL A 136 -40.86 26.06 4.09
CA VAL A 136 -40.28 25.56 5.35
C VAL A 136 -40.56 24.06 5.52
N GLU A 137 -41.72 23.57 5.13
CA GLU A 137 -42.05 22.13 5.17
C GLU A 137 -41.11 21.33 4.25
N VAL A 138 -40.94 21.76 3.00
CA VAL A 138 -40.02 21.11 2.05
C VAL A 138 -38.57 21.18 2.53
N ALA A 139 -38.13 22.32 3.07
CA ALA A 139 -36.80 22.47 3.66
C ALA A 139 -36.59 21.56 4.89
N THR A 140 -37.64 21.36 5.68
CA THR A 140 -37.62 20.43 6.83
C THR A 140 -37.43 19.00 6.35
N TYR A 141 -38.19 18.59 5.33
CA TYR A 141 -38.08 17.27 4.74
C TYR A 141 -36.66 17.02 4.20
N TYR A 142 -36.17 17.92 3.34
CA TYR A 142 -34.83 17.82 2.74
C TYR A 142 -33.71 17.74 3.80
N THR A 143 -33.78 18.57 4.85
CA THR A 143 -32.72 18.65 5.86
C THR A 143 -32.82 17.60 6.97
N LEU A 144 -34.01 17.24 7.45
CA LEU A 144 -34.16 16.38 8.63
C LEU A 144 -34.59 14.95 8.30
N ASP A 145 -35.37 14.77 7.23
CA ASP A 145 -35.94 13.47 6.88
C ASP A 145 -35.14 12.78 5.76
N HIS A 146 -34.74 13.54 4.72
CA HIS A 146 -34.01 13.02 3.55
C HIS A 146 -32.48 13.12 3.67
N TRP A 147 -31.98 14.00 4.55
CA TRP A 147 -30.54 14.17 4.84
C TRP A 147 -29.70 14.71 3.67
N GLY A 148 -30.25 15.67 2.92
CA GLY A 148 -29.55 16.28 1.78
C GLY A 148 -28.19 16.89 2.15
N GLN A 149 -27.17 16.59 1.35
CA GLN A 149 -25.75 16.91 1.63
C GLN A 149 -25.23 18.13 0.86
N ASP A 150 -26.05 18.76 0.01
CA ASP A 150 -25.60 19.90 -0.80
C ASP A 150 -25.06 21.04 0.09
N THR A 151 -24.02 21.72 -0.39
CA THR A 151 -23.44 22.90 0.28
C THR A 151 -23.41 24.13 -0.62
N GLU A 152 -23.67 23.96 -1.92
CA GLU A 152 -23.75 25.03 -2.90
C GLU A 152 -25.09 25.77 -2.82
N LEU A 153 -25.05 27.09 -2.60
CA LEU A 153 -26.26 27.89 -2.41
C LEU A 153 -27.26 27.75 -3.58
N SER A 154 -26.76 27.62 -4.81
CA SER A 154 -27.64 27.48 -5.98
C SER A 154 -28.40 26.14 -6.01
N ALA A 155 -27.77 25.05 -5.55
CA ALA A 155 -28.41 23.75 -5.39
C ALA A 155 -29.45 23.79 -4.26
N LEU A 156 -29.08 24.38 -3.13
CA LEU A 156 -29.94 24.53 -1.95
C LEU A 156 -31.18 25.41 -2.21
N GLN A 157 -31.06 26.42 -3.07
CA GLN A 157 -32.18 27.25 -3.53
C GLN A 157 -33.10 26.48 -4.50
N ALA A 158 -32.53 25.62 -5.35
CA ALA A 158 -33.30 24.85 -6.33
C ALA A 158 -34.33 23.92 -5.65
N VAL A 159 -33.99 23.37 -4.47
CA VAL A 159 -34.86 22.50 -3.66
C VAL A 159 -36.24 23.11 -3.41
N ILE A 160 -36.32 24.42 -3.14
CA ILE A 160 -37.58 25.10 -2.79
C ILE A 160 -38.04 26.12 -3.83
N ALA A 161 -37.33 26.26 -4.95
CA ALA A 161 -37.58 27.29 -5.96
C ALA A 161 -39.00 27.23 -6.56
N ASN A 162 -39.56 26.04 -6.73
CA ASN A 162 -40.86 25.80 -7.36
C ASN A 162 -42.03 25.67 -6.34
N VAL A 163 -41.77 25.89 -5.05
CA VAL A 163 -42.79 25.76 -4.00
C VAL A 163 -43.62 27.05 -3.88
N THR A 164 -44.95 26.91 -3.92
CA THR A 164 -45.93 28.02 -3.98
C THR A 164 -46.94 27.95 -2.83
N ASP A 165 -47.92 28.85 -2.83
CA ASP A 165 -49.05 28.85 -1.88
C ASP A 165 -50.08 27.72 -2.12
N ASP A 166 -49.85 26.86 -3.12
CA ASP A 166 -50.61 25.61 -3.34
C ASP A 166 -49.88 24.42 -2.71
N ASP A 167 -50.52 23.76 -1.73
CA ASP A 167 -50.02 22.56 -1.05
C ASP A 167 -49.61 21.44 -2.02
N ALA A 168 -50.19 21.38 -3.24
CA ALA A 168 -49.79 20.40 -4.25
C ALA A 168 -48.32 20.56 -4.68
N THR A 169 -47.75 21.77 -4.57
CA THR A 169 -46.34 22.02 -4.90
C THR A 169 -45.37 21.49 -3.84
N VAL A 170 -45.81 21.31 -2.58
CA VAL A 170 -45.02 20.64 -1.53
C VAL A 170 -44.82 19.17 -1.90
N ALA A 171 -45.91 18.48 -2.25
CA ALA A 171 -45.84 17.08 -2.67
C ALA A 171 -44.98 16.87 -3.93
N ALA A 172 -45.07 17.79 -4.89
CA ALA A 172 -44.24 17.76 -6.09
C ALA A 172 -42.75 18.00 -5.79
N ALA A 173 -42.44 18.90 -4.85
CA ALA A 173 -41.06 19.16 -4.43
C ALA A 173 -40.49 18.00 -3.62
N ILE A 174 -41.25 17.40 -2.70
CA ILE A 174 -40.85 16.19 -1.96
C ILE A 174 -40.59 15.04 -2.93
N ALA A 175 -41.47 14.80 -3.90
CA ALA A 175 -41.24 13.78 -4.93
C ALA A 175 -40.02 14.07 -5.82
N ALA A 176 -39.64 15.34 -6.00
CA ALA A 176 -38.41 15.69 -6.70
C ALA A 176 -37.16 15.53 -5.82
N ILE A 177 -37.29 15.71 -4.50
CA ILE A 177 -36.22 15.49 -3.50
C ILE A 177 -35.95 14.00 -3.35
N ASP A 178 -36.98 13.16 -3.30
CA ASP A 178 -36.84 11.70 -3.20
C ASP A 178 -36.23 11.06 -4.44
N GLY A 179 -36.08 11.84 -5.53
CA GLY A 179 -36.00 11.29 -6.87
C GLY A 179 -37.33 10.64 -7.26
N GLU A 180 -37.51 10.32 -8.55
CA GLU A 180 -38.43 9.22 -8.80
C GLU A 180 -37.82 8.01 -8.10
N GLU A 181 -38.46 7.47 -7.05
CA GLU A 181 -38.26 6.04 -6.80
C GLU A 181 -38.57 5.38 -8.14
N PRO A 182 -37.62 4.64 -8.74
CA PRO A 182 -37.81 4.06 -10.06
C PRO A 182 -39.09 3.25 -9.97
N GLY A 183 -40.13 3.68 -10.69
CA GLY A 183 -41.42 3.06 -10.56
C GLY A 183 -41.28 1.61 -11.01
N GLU A 184 -41.23 0.65 -10.07
CA GLU A 184 -40.94 -0.78 -10.30
C GLU A 184 -41.46 -1.24 -11.68
N VAL A 185 -40.58 -1.19 -12.69
CA VAL A 185 -40.89 -1.83 -13.96
C VAL A 185 -40.73 -3.31 -13.69
N PRO A 186 -41.77 -4.15 -13.94
CA PRO A 186 -41.61 -5.58 -13.74
C PRO A 186 -40.44 -6.08 -14.59
N PRO A 187 -39.56 -6.92 -14.03
CA PRO A 187 -38.37 -7.36 -14.76
C PRO A 187 -38.74 -8.09 -16.05
N PHE A 188 -37.96 -7.86 -17.10
CA PHE A 188 -38.09 -8.55 -18.37
C PHE A 188 -37.36 -9.89 -18.32
N PHE A 189 -38.12 -10.98 -18.28
CA PHE A 189 -37.57 -12.34 -18.29
C PHE A 189 -37.25 -12.79 -19.72
N LEU A 190 -36.00 -13.13 -19.98
CA LEU A 190 -35.56 -13.73 -21.23
C LEU A 190 -36.11 -15.16 -21.37
N THR A 191 -36.16 -15.62 -22.62
CA THR A 191 -36.63 -16.95 -23.01
C THR A 191 -35.53 -17.70 -23.74
N ALA A 192 -35.73 -19.00 -24.02
CA ALA A 192 -34.77 -19.78 -24.81
C ALA A 192 -34.78 -19.43 -26.32
N ASN A 193 -35.54 -18.40 -26.75
CA ASN A 193 -35.58 -17.94 -28.14
C ASN A 193 -34.92 -16.58 -28.23
N GLN A 194 -34.74 -16.07 -29.45
CA GLN A 194 -34.33 -14.68 -29.64
C GLN A 194 -35.32 -13.74 -28.95
N ASP A 195 -34.80 -12.98 -28.00
CA ASP A 195 -35.51 -11.91 -27.32
C ASP A 195 -35.09 -10.55 -27.89
N VAL A 196 -36.06 -9.65 -28.02
CA VAL A 196 -35.84 -8.27 -28.48
C VAL A 196 -36.64 -7.35 -27.57
N PHE A 197 -35.97 -6.46 -26.87
CA PHE A 197 -36.59 -5.49 -25.97
C PHE A 197 -35.85 -4.15 -26.03
N THR A 198 -36.61 -3.07 -25.87
CA THR A 198 -36.10 -1.71 -25.72
C THR A 198 -36.86 -1.09 -24.55
N GLY A 199 -36.12 -0.68 -23.53
CA GLY A 199 -36.62 -0.10 -22.30
C GLY A 199 -36.99 1.37 -22.41
N GLY A 200 -37.32 1.94 -21.26
CA GLY A 200 -37.96 3.25 -21.10
C GLY A 200 -36.99 4.37 -20.71
N ASP A 201 -37.50 5.32 -19.92
CA ASP A 201 -36.71 6.34 -19.23
C ASP A 201 -36.52 5.98 -17.73
N ALA A 202 -36.82 4.74 -17.35
CA ALA A 202 -36.82 4.25 -15.98
C ALA A 202 -35.96 2.99 -15.90
N ASP A 203 -35.38 2.74 -14.73
CA ASP A 203 -34.50 1.60 -14.45
C ASP A 203 -35.16 0.25 -14.79
N ASP A 204 -34.72 -0.36 -15.89
CA ASP A 204 -35.20 -1.63 -16.40
C ASP A 204 -34.30 -2.79 -15.94
N MET A 205 -34.93 -3.87 -15.47
CA MET A 205 -34.25 -5.09 -15.01
C MET A 205 -34.48 -6.25 -15.99
N PHE A 206 -33.40 -6.77 -16.57
CA PHE A 206 -33.40 -7.94 -17.45
C PHE A 206 -32.96 -9.20 -16.69
N LEU A 207 -33.75 -10.28 -16.77
CA LEU A 207 -33.46 -11.53 -16.06
C LEU A 207 -33.29 -12.70 -17.03
N GLY A 208 -32.07 -13.25 -17.08
CA GLY A 208 -31.66 -14.34 -17.95
C GLY A 208 -31.37 -15.65 -17.22
N ASP A 209 -32.39 -16.32 -16.69
CA ASP A 209 -32.23 -17.62 -16.00
C ASP A 209 -31.88 -18.76 -16.97
N ILE A 210 -31.22 -19.82 -16.48
CA ILE A 210 -31.12 -21.08 -17.22
C ILE A 210 -32.50 -21.75 -17.23
N VAL A 211 -33.03 -22.03 -18.42
CA VAL A 211 -34.37 -22.57 -18.61
C VAL A 211 -34.37 -23.97 -19.21
N ALA A 212 -35.46 -24.70 -19.00
CA ALA A 212 -35.66 -26.01 -19.60
C ALA A 212 -36.33 -25.90 -20.97
N ALA A 213 -35.61 -26.21 -22.05
CA ALA A 213 -36.14 -26.29 -23.41
C ALA A 213 -36.00 -27.71 -23.97
N ASN A 214 -37.11 -28.31 -24.42
CA ASN A 214 -37.15 -29.68 -24.95
C ASN A 214 -36.54 -30.76 -24.02
N GLY A 215 -36.56 -30.53 -22.70
CA GLY A 215 -36.00 -31.44 -21.70
C GLY A 215 -34.48 -31.30 -21.49
N LEU A 216 -33.85 -30.28 -22.09
CA LEU A 216 -32.46 -29.90 -21.87
C LEU A 216 -32.41 -28.57 -21.13
N GLN A 217 -31.35 -28.35 -20.35
CA GLN A 217 -31.03 -27.05 -19.77
C GLN A 217 -30.34 -26.20 -20.85
N VAL A 218 -30.82 -24.97 -21.05
CA VAL A 218 -30.30 -24.03 -22.04
C VAL A 218 -30.26 -22.63 -21.43
N ASN A 219 -29.30 -21.81 -21.85
CA ASN A 219 -29.27 -20.39 -21.51
C ASN A 219 -30.48 -19.70 -22.14
N SER A 220 -31.13 -18.80 -21.40
CA SER A 220 -32.09 -17.85 -21.99
C SER A 220 -31.35 -16.71 -22.67
N LEU A 221 -30.38 -16.09 -22.00
CA LEU A 221 -29.44 -15.17 -22.62
C LEU A 221 -28.58 -15.91 -23.66
N ASN A 222 -28.73 -15.54 -24.92
CA ASN A 222 -28.12 -16.20 -26.06
C ASN A 222 -27.61 -15.17 -27.08
N SER A 223 -26.73 -15.58 -28.00
CA SER A 223 -26.12 -14.68 -28.97
C SER A 223 -27.08 -14.09 -30.02
N GLY A 224 -28.35 -14.48 -29.99
CA GLY A 224 -29.42 -13.91 -30.81
C GLY A 224 -30.15 -12.74 -30.16
N ASP A 225 -29.98 -12.52 -28.86
CA ASP A 225 -30.77 -11.53 -28.12
C ASP A 225 -30.31 -10.11 -28.43
N ASN A 226 -31.26 -9.17 -28.42
CA ASN A 226 -31.04 -7.75 -28.69
C ASN A 226 -31.81 -6.90 -27.67
N LEU A 227 -31.10 -6.50 -26.62
CA LEU A 227 -31.63 -5.77 -25.47
C LEU A 227 -31.06 -4.35 -25.47
N ASP A 228 -31.91 -3.39 -25.16
CA ASP A 228 -31.59 -1.97 -25.06
C ASP A 228 -32.31 -1.46 -23.81
N GLY A 229 -31.59 -0.97 -22.79
CA GLY A 229 -32.22 -0.47 -21.55
C GLY A 229 -32.86 0.90 -21.73
N GLY A 230 -32.25 1.76 -22.54
CA GLY A 230 -32.82 3.08 -22.85
C GLY A 230 -32.18 4.16 -22.00
N ALA A 231 -32.97 4.85 -21.18
CA ALA A 231 -32.49 5.80 -20.18
C ALA A 231 -32.95 5.35 -18.79
N GLY A 232 -32.22 5.76 -17.76
CA GLY A 232 -32.33 5.17 -16.42
C GLY A 232 -31.06 4.37 -16.12
N ASP A 233 -31.00 3.78 -14.93
CA ASP A 233 -29.91 2.88 -14.53
C ASP A 233 -30.37 1.43 -14.75
N ASP A 234 -30.00 0.86 -15.90
CA ASP A 234 -30.52 -0.42 -16.37
C ASP A 234 -29.59 -1.59 -15.98
N ALA A 235 -30.18 -2.75 -15.64
CA ALA A 235 -29.41 -3.90 -15.18
C ALA A 235 -29.81 -5.23 -15.83
N LEU A 236 -28.83 -6.07 -16.13
CA LEU A 236 -28.98 -7.45 -16.58
C LEU A 236 -28.42 -8.40 -15.53
N MET A 237 -29.24 -9.32 -15.03
CA MET A 237 -28.79 -10.47 -14.25
C MET A 237 -29.03 -11.75 -15.03
N ALA A 238 -27.97 -12.50 -15.37
CA ALA A 238 -28.10 -13.71 -16.17
C ALA A 238 -27.31 -14.89 -15.60
N GLN A 239 -27.98 -16.03 -15.49
CA GLN A 239 -27.33 -17.32 -15.28
C GLN A 239 -26.90 -17.88 -16.63
N ILE A 240 -25.62 -18.18 -16.77
CA ILE A 240 -25.04 -18.70 -18.01
C ILE A 240 -24.25 -19.98 -17.74
N THR A 241 -24.36 -20.92 -18.67
CA THR A 241 -23.56 -22.15 -18.68
C THR A 241 -22.97 -22.40 -20.05
N ARG A 242 -22.18 -23.47 -20.16
CA ARG A 242 -21.52 -23.86 -21.40
C ARG A 242 -22.51 -24.07 -22.55
N THR A 243 -22.34 -23.33 -23.66
CA THR A 243 -23.17 -23.51 -24.86
C THR A 243 -22.58 -24.59 -25.77
N THR A 244 -23.41 -25.51 -26.27
CA THR A 244 -22.97 -26.62 -27.14
C THR A 244 -23.47 -26.45 -28.58
N THR A 245 -22.66 -26.85 -29.57
CA THR A 245 -23.07 -26.89 -30.98
C THR A 245 -24.01 -28.07 -31.26
N VAL A 246 -25.09 -27.82 -32.00
CA VAL A 246 -26.04 -28.87 -32.41
C VAL A 246 -25.34 -29.90 -33.30
N GLY A 247 -25.22 -31.13 -32.80
CA GLY A 247 -24.63 -32.26 -33.53
C GLY A 247 -23.20 -32.61 -33.17
N SER A 248 -22.58 -31.91 -32.21
CA SER A 248 -21.31 -32.36 -31.64
C SER A 248 -21.54 -33.58 -30.75
N ASN A 249 -21.06 -34.73 -31.22
CA ASN A 249 -21.08 -36.00 -30.51
C ASN A 249 -19.72 -36.26 -29.82
N LEU A 250 -18.88 -35.23 -29.71
CA LEU A 250 -17.57 -35.29 -29.08
C LEU A 250 -17.63 -34.61 -27.71
N ILE A 251 -17.33 -35.42 -26.69
CA ILE A 251 -16.80 -35.03 -25.39
C ILE A 251 -16.01 -33.70 -25.42
N GLY A 252 -16.57 -32.66 -24.80
CA GLY A 252 -15.81 -31.67 -24.04
C GLY A 252 -15.17 -30.48 -24.76
N LEU A 253 -15.10 -30.43 -26.10
CA LEU A 253 -14.21 -29.46 -26.78
C LEU A 253 -14.90 -28.31 -27.52
N ASP A 254 -16.19 -28.41 -27.84
CA ASP A 254 -16.91 -27.33 -28.54
C ASP A 254 -17.68 -26.49 -27.52
N ASN A 255 -17.15 -25.32 -27.17
CA ASN A 255 -17.81 -24.32 -26.34
C ASN A 255 -18.06 -23.07 -27.18
N MET A 256 -19.31 -22.63 -27.28
CA MET A 256 -19.65 -21.37 -27.93
C MET A 256 -19.82 -20.27 -26.89
N ALA A 257 -19.27 -19.09 -27.16
CA ALA A 257 -19.50 -17.92 -26.33
C ALA A 257 -20.95 -17.43 -26.44
N VAL A 258 -21.52 -17.01 -25.31
CA VAL A 258 -22.78 -16.26 -25.26
C VAL A 258 -22.45 -14.82 -25.67
N GLY A 259 -23.02 -14.33 -26.78
CA GLY A 259 -22.66 -13.02 -27.35
C GLY A 259 -23.89 -12.21 -27.75
N PRO A 260 -24.69 -11.73 -26.77
CA PRO A 260 -25.89 -10.94 -27.04
C PRO A 260 -25.54 -9.55 -27.59
N ARG A 261 -26.54 -8.82 -28.05
CA ARG A 261 -26.44 -7.38 -28.34
C ARG A 261 -27.07 -6.61 -27.18
N LEU A 262 -26.25 -5.91 -26.41
CA LEU A 262 -26.67 -5.09 -25.26
C LEU A 262 -26.34 -3.62 -25.54
N ASN A 263 -27.27 -2.71 -25.25
CA ASN A 263 -27.07 -1.28 -25.37
C ASN A 263 -27.68 -0.57 -24.16
N SER A 264 -26.99 0.42 -23.58
CA SER A 264 -27.50 1.20 -22.43
C SER A 264 -28.04 0.26 -21.35
N ILE A 265 -27.16 -0.62 -20.87
CA ILE A 265 -27.40 -1.52 -19.73
C ILE A 265 -26.16 -1.38 -18.88
N GLU A 266 -26.24 -0.49 -17.91
CA GLU A 266 -25.14 -0.02 -17.08
C GLU A 266 -24.61 -1.17 -16.22
N GLY A 267 -25.49 -1.98 -15.62
CA GLY A 267 -25.12 -3.11 -14.76
C GLY A 267 -25.23 -4.48 -15.43
N ILE A 268 -24.12 -5.20 -15.63
CA ILE A 268 -24.13 -6.58 -16.18
C ILE A 268 -23.64 -7.59 -15.14
N PHE A 269 -24.53 -8.42 -14.62
CA PHE A 269 -24.24 -9.44 -13.61
C PHE A 269 -24.38 -10.85 -14.18
N LEU A 270 -23.27 -11.58 -14.28
CA LEU A 270 -23.21 -12.92 -14.85
C LEU A 270 -22.92 -13.97 -13.78
N ASP A 271 -23.86 -14.90 -13.60
CA ASP A 271 -23.74 -16.10 -12.76
C ASP A 271 -23.31 -17.28 -13.66
N ALA A 272 -22.01 -17.56 -13.70
CA ALA A 272 -21.46 -18.69 -14.46
C ALA A 272 -21.63 -20.00 -13.69
N THR A 273 -22.35 -20.95 -14.29
CA THR A 273 -22.73 -22.22 -13.64
C THR A 273 -22.09 -23.44 -14.30
N ASN A 274 -21.75 -24.44 -13.46
CA ASN A 274 -21.12 -25.67 -13.91
C ASN A 274 -22.05 -26.53 -14.80
N ALA A 275 -21.60 -26.84 -16.03
CA ALA A 275 -22.41 -27.50 -17.06
C ALA A 275 -22.45 -29.03 -16.95
N ASN A 276 -21.46 -29.65 -16.32
CA ASN A 276 -21.36 -31.09 -16.20
C ASN A 276 -21.05 -31.50 -14.76
N MET A 277 -21.83 -32.42 -14.22
CA MET A 277 -21.40 -33.26 -13.09
C MET A 277 -20.67 -34.50 -13.59
N LEU A 278 -19.87 -34.38 -14.66
CA LEU A 278 -19.05 -35.53 -15.07
C LEU A 278 -18.09 -35.74 -13.91
N GLN A 279 -18.42 -36.74 -13.08
CA GLN A 279 -17.50 -37.37 -12.15
C GLN A 279 -16.17 -37.40 -12.86
N ALA A 280 -15.18 -36.82 -12.21
CA ALA A 280 -13.81 -36.81 -12.63
C ALA A 280 -13.52 -38.07 -13.47
N GLY A 281 -12.75 -37.91 -14.54
CA GLY A 281 -12.13 -39.08 -15.15
C GLY A 281 -11.48 -39.96 -14.07
N PRO A 282 -10.95 -41.14 -14.41
CA PRO A 282 -10.30 -42.04 -13.45
C PRO A 282 -9.20 -41.41 -12.55
N THR A 283 -8.88 -40.13 -12.75
CA THR A 283 -7.99 -39.25 -11.98
C THR A 283 -8.64 -38.49 -10.81
N GLY A 284 -9.97 -38.45 -10.63
CA GLY A 284 -10.58 -37.93 -9.39
C GLY A 284 -10.57 -36.41 -9.16
N LEU A 285 -10.18 -35.59 -10.15
CA LEU A 285 -9.98 -34.14 -9.94
C LEU A 285 -11.23 -33.31 -10.22
N PRO A 286 -11.55 -32.33 -9.35
CA PRO A 286 -12.51 -31.27 -9.65
C PRO A 286 -11.99 -30.43 -10.82
N LEU A 287 -12.89 -29.97 -11.70
CA LEU A 287 -12.60 -29.03 -12.78
C LEU A 287 -13.82 -28.13 -12.97
N ASN A 288 -13.62 -26.82 -12.87
CA ASN A 288 -14.68 -25.88 -13.18
C ASN A 288 -14.97 -25.81 -14.67
N THR A 289 -16.24 -25.56 -14.98
CA THR A 289 -16.69 -25.35 -16.35
C THR A 289 -16.20 -23.99 -16.83
N LYS A 290 -15.51 -23.93 -17.96
CA LYS A 290 -15.22 -22.65 -18.62
C LYS A 290 -16.46 -22.12 -19.32
N VAL A 291 -16.93 -20.93 -18.95
CA VAL A 291 -18.08 -20.25 -19.55
C VAL A 291 -17.58 -18.99 -20.26
N PHE A 292 -17.87 -18.86 -21.55
CA PHE A 292 -17.42 -17.70 -22.35
C PHE A 292 -18.58 -16.75 -22.63
N PHE A 293 -18.35 -15.46 -22.39
CA PHE A 293 -19.21 -14.34 -22.76
C PHE A 293 -18.44 -13.44 -23.75
N ASN A 294 -18.99 -13.22 -24.94
CA ASN A 294 -18.38 -12.33 -25.94
C ASN A 294 -19.09 -10.98 -25.91
N ALA A 295 -18.38 -9.96 -25.42
CA ALA A 295 -18.87 -8.61 -25.22
C ALA A 295 -18.67 -7.68 -26.43
N GLU A 296 -18.26 -8.20 -27.60
CA GLU A 296 -18.04 -7.42 -28.83
C GLU A 296 -19.24 -6.54 -29.22
N ASN A 297 -20.47 -6.92 -28.85
CA ASN A 297 -21.68 -6.12 -29.10
C ASN A 297 -22.33 -5.66 -27.79
N VAL A 298 -21.54 -5.20 -26.83
CA VAL A 298 -22.00 -4.58 -25.59
C VAL A 298 -21.51 -3.14 -25.58
N GLY A 299 -22.43 -2.18 -25.43
CA GLY A 299 -22.09 -0.75 -25.35
C GLY A 299 -23.02 -0.01 -24.40
N GLY A 300 -22.53 1.09 -23.80
CA GLY A 300 -23.24 1.83 -22.76
C GLY A 300 -23.42 1.02 -21.48
N HIS A 301 -22.41 0.22 -21.11
CA HIS A 301 -22.37 -0.46 -19.82
C HIS A 301 -21.36 0.24 -18.93
N ASP A 302 -21.61 0.25 -17.63
CA ASP A 302 -20.75 0.82 -16.60
C ASP A 302 -19.95 -0.25 -15.86
N GLU A 303 -20.58 -1.39 -15.62
CA GLU A 303 -19.99 -2.46 -14.84
C GLU A 303 -20.31 -3.84 -15.42
N ILE A 304 -19.35 -4.75 -15.23
CA ILE A 304 -19.53 -6.16 -15.56
C ILE A 304 -18.99 -7.05 -14.43
N TRP A 305 -19.85 -7.93 -13.95
CA TRP A 305 -19.63 -8.70 -12.74
C TRP A 305 -19.65 -10.21 -13.01
N SER A 306 -18.71 -10.93 -12.40
CA SER A 306 -18.92 -12.32 -12.03
C SER A 306 -19.68 -12.33 -10.71
N TRP A 307 -20.94 -12.74 -10.75
CA TRP A 307 -21.86 -12.61 -9.63
C TRP A 307 -22.41 -13.98 -9.24
N LYS A 308 -22.02 -14.48 -8.06
CA LYS A 308 -22.42 -15.80 -7.55
C LYS A 308 -22.01 -16.97 -8.45
N SER A 309 -21.04 -16.73 -9.34
CA SER A 309 -20.50 -17.76 -10.23
C SER A 309 -19.85 -18.89 -9.45
N GLU A 310 -20.11 -20.11 -9.89
CA GLU A 310 -19.50 -21.35 -9.40
C GLU A 310 -18.52 -21.94 -10.43
N ALA A 311 -18.45 -21.34 -11.61
CA ALA A 311 -17.68 -21.81 -12.76
C ALA A 311 -16.83 -20.66 -13.32
N ASP A 312 -15.74 -20.98 -14.02
CA ASP A 312 -14.85 -19.96 -14.57
C ASP A 312 -15.56 -19.10 -15.61
N LEU A 313 -15.57 -17.78 -15.41
CA LEU A 313 -16.14 -16.82 -16.34
C LEU A 313 -15.03 -16.19 -17.19
N TYR A 314 -15.20 -16.25 -18.50
CA TYR A 314 -14.33 -15.60 -19.49
C TYR A 314 -15.14 -14.57 -20.27
N VAL A 315 -14.93 -13.28 -19.99
CA VAL A 315 -15.44 -12.16 -20.78
C VAL A 315 -14.39 -11.79 -21.83
N GLN A 316 -14.79 -11.74 -23.10
CA GLN A 316 -13.90 -11.46 -24.23
C GLN A 316 -14.42 -10.31 -25.08
N ASN A 317 -13.50 -9.56 -25.69
CA ASN A 317 -13.81 -8.40 -26.54
C ASN A 317 -14.69 -7.38 -25.81
N LEU A 318 -14.43 -7.13 -24.53
CA LEU A 318 -15.10 -6.05 -23.80
C LEU A 318 -14.70 -4.72 -24.43
N THR A 319 -15.66 -3.82 -24.61
CA THR A 319 -15.44 -2.53 -25.25
C THR A 319 -15.63 -1.41 -24.23
N THR A 320 -15.15 -0.21 -24.51
CA THR A 320 -15.52 1.00 -23.75
C THR A 320 -16.50 1.88 -24.54
N ALA A 321 -17.22 1.30 -25.51
CA ALA A 321 -18.14 2.03 -26.35
C ALA A 321 -19.39 2.48 -25.57
N VAL A 322 -19.81 3.74 -25.74
CA VAL A 322 -21.04 4.27 -25.13
C VAL A 322 -22.33 3.86 -25.85
N THR A 323 -22.24 3.33 -27.07
CA THR A 323 -23.38 2.75 -27.80
C THR A 323 -22.96 1.54 -28.62
N ASN A 324 -23.90 0.63 -28.87
CA ASN A 324 -23.69 -0.62 -29.62
C ASN A 324 -23.76 -0.45 -31.16
N HIS A 325 -23.64 0.77 -31.70
CA HIS A 325 -23.95 1.03 -33.11
C HIS A 325 -22.73 1.12 -34.03
N GLY A 326 -22.12 -0.02 -34.38
CA GLY A 326 -21.47 -0.31 -35.68
C GLY A 326 -20.34 0.58 -36.21
N ASP A 327 -20.03 1.70 -35.58
CA ASP A 327 -18.88 2.57 -35.77
C ASP A 327 -18.24 2.75 -34.40
N MET A 328 -17.59 1.66 -34.00
CA MET A 328 -17.35 1.25 -32.63
C MET A 328 -16.36 2.18 -31.89
N HIS A 329 -15.67 3.08 -32.58
CA HIS A 329 -14.70 4.00 -31.99
C HIS A 329 -15.22 5.42 -31.68
N ASP A 330 -16.34 5.87 -32.28
CA ASP A 330 -16.78 7.27 -32.10
C ASP A 330 -17.48 7.44 -30.73
N GLY A 331 -16.79 8.04 -29.77
CA GLY A 331 -17.29 8.31 -28.43
C GLY A 331 -17.03 7.23 -27.38
N ALA A 332 -16.05 6.34 -27.58
CA ALA A 332 -15.60 5.43 -26.54
C ALA A 332 -15.02 6.20 -25.33
N ARG A 333 -15.28 5.69 -24.11
CA ARG A 333 -14.80 6.25 -22.84
C ARG A 333 -13.49 5.60 -22.40
N ASN A 334 -12.85 6.12 -21.36
CA ASN A 334 -11.58 5.56 -20.89
C ASN A 334 -11.82 4.19 -20.26
N THR A 335 -10.81 3.32 -20.28
CA THR A 335 -10.90 2.01 -19.61
C THR A 335 -11.10 2.16 -18.09
N GLY A 336 -10.53 3.23 -17.52
CA GLY A 336 -10.71 3.58 -16.10
C GLY A 336 -12.15 3.92 -15.71
N ASP A 337 -13.04 4.14 -16.68
CA ASP A 337 -14.46 4.39 -16.39
C ASP A 337 -15.29 3.08 -16.29
N ILE A 338 -14.68 1.91 -16.57
CA ILE A 338 -15.34 0.59 -16.49
C ILE A 338 -15.03 -0.05 -15.13
N THR A 339 -16.06 -0.57 -14.48
CA THR A 339 -15.92 -1.44 -13.29
C THR A 339 -15.98 -2.92 -13.65
N VAL A 340 -14.93 -3.67 -13.28
CA VAL A 340 -14.92 -5.13 -13.34
C VAL A 340 -15.11 -5.67 -11.92
N GLY A 341 -16.20 -6.39 -11.70
CA GLY A 341 -16.58 -6.84 -10.37
C GLY A 341 -16.55 -8.35 -10.17
N MET A 342 -16.16 -8.78 -8.97
CA MET A 342 -16.20 -10.19 -8.54
C MET A 342 -16.91 -10.28 -7.19
N GLY A 343 -18.15 -10.79 -7.23
CA GLY A 343 -19.07 -10.76 -6.10
C GLY A 343 -19.64 -12.14 -5.75
N TYR A 344 -19.56 -12.54 -4.47
CA TYR A 344 -20.17 -13.78 -3.94
C TYR A 344 -19.80 -15.07 -4.69
N THR A 345 -18.67 -15.09 -5.39
CA THR A 345 -18.22 -16.23 -6.21
C THR A 345 -17.87 -17.45 -5.35
N GLY A 346 -18.07 -18.65 -5.89
CA GLY A 346 -17.78 -19.91 -5.21
C GLY A 346 -16.27 -20.09 -4.95
N GLY A 347 -15.92 -20.42 -3.70
CA GLY A 347 -14.58 -20.89 -3.35
C GLY A 347 -14.41 -22.39 -3.61
N ARG A 348 -13.18 -22.88 -3.51
CA ARG A 348 -12.87 -24.31 -3.73
C ARG A 348 -13.59 -25.19 -2.70
N ASP A 349 -14.21 -26.27 -3.16
CA ASP A 349 -14.81 -27.30 -2.31
C ASP A 349 -14.41 -28.72 -2.74
N HIS A 350 -15.09 -29.75 -2.21
CA HIS A 350 -14.78 -31.15 -2.51
C HIS A 350 -15.18 -31.61 -3.92
N ASP A 351 -16.07 -30.89 -4.58
CA ASP A 351 -16.62 -31.21 -5.89
C ASP A 351 -16.07 -30.28 -6.99
N TRP A 352 -15.79 -29.01 -6.68
CA TRP A 352 -15.44 -27.94 -7.62
C TRP A 352 -14.23 -27.10 -7.17
N ASP A 353 -13.51 -26.55 -8.16
CA ASP A 353 -12.45 -25.57 -7.89
C ASP A 353 -13.07 -24.20 -7.55
N ALA A 354 -12.26 -23.25 -7.11
CA ALA A 354 -12.74 -21.88 -6.95
C ALA A 354 -13.07 -21.24 -8.31
N SER A 355 -14.12 -20.43 -8.36
CA SER A 355 -14.56 -19.75 -9.58
C SER A 355 -13.57 -18.65 -9.97
N ASN A 356 -12.92 -18.77 -11.13
CA ASN A 356 -12.03 -17.74 -11.67
C ASN A 356 -12.80 -16.75 -12.58
N MET A 357 -12.28 -15.54 -12.73
CA MET A 357 -12.78 -14.54 -13.66
C MET A 357 -11.66 -14.01 -14.55
N TYR A 358 -11.89 -14.02 -15.86
CA TYR A 358 -10.99 -13.51 -16.88
C TYR A 358 -11.73 -12.48 -17.73
N VAL A 359 -11.28 -11.23 -17.73
CA VAL A 359 -11.86 -10.14 -18.54
C VAL A 359 -10.82 -9.62 -19.51
N TYR A 360 -11.17 -9.64 -20.79
CA TYR A 360 -10.30 -9.16 -21.85
C TYR A 360 -10.99 -8.07 -22.66
N PHE A 361 -10.44 -6.87 -22.58
CA PHE A 361 -10.79 -5.74 -23.44
C PHE A 361 -10.31 -5.99 -24.86
N ASP A 362 -11.13 -5.63 -25.83
CA ASP A 362 -10.64 -5.50 -27.20
C ASP A 362 -9.53 -4.44 -27.22
N ASN A 363 -8.43 -4.73 -27.91
CA ASN A 363 -7.23 -3.89 -27.88
C ASN A 363 -7.48 -2.47 -28.37
N ASP A 364 -8.45 -2.31 -29.27
CA ASP A 364 -8.87 -1.03 -29.82
C ASP A 364 -9.58 -0.13 -28.80
N TYR A 365 -9.89 -0.69 -27.62
CA TYR A 365 -10.60 -0.06 -26.50
C TYR A 365 -9.81 -0.03 -25.20
N LEU A 366 -8.51 -0.36 -25.24
CA LEU A 366 -7.60 -0.04 -24.15
C LEU A 366 -7.26 1.45 -24.24
N LEU A 367 -8.14 2.27 -23.68
CA LEU A 367 -8.07 3.73 -23.77
C LEU A 367 -7.60 4.31 -22.44
N ALA A 368 -6.45 4.95 -22.47
CA ALA A 368 -5.92 5.77 -21.40
C ALA A 368 -6.64 7.11 -21.31
N GLY A 369 -6.71 7.66 -20.09
CA GLY A 369 -7.03 9.07 -19.89
C GLY A 369 -5.98 9.99 -20.50
N GLN A 370 -6.30 11.28 -20.56
CA GLN A 370 -5.38 12.30 -21.04
C GLN A 370 -5.37 13.47 -20.08
N GLN A 371 -4.19 13.83 -19.58
CA GLN A 371 -4.02 14.99 -18.70
C GLN A 371 -3.22 16.07 -19.38
N ALA A 372 -3.70 17.31 -19.21
CA ALA A 372 -2.94 18.49 -19.60
C ALA A 372 -1.72 18.58 -18.70
N ARG A 373 -0.53 18.65 -19.30
CA ARG A 373 0.71 18.84 -18.56
C ARG A 373 1.37 20.13 -19.00
N SER A 374 1.86 20.92 -18.06
CA SER A 374 2.76 22.02 -18.36
C SER A 374 4.12 21.74 -17.75
N PHE A 375 5.18 22.06 -18.48
CA PHE A 375 6.53 21.89 -17.97
C PHE A 375 7.44 23.04 -18.37
N VAL A 376 8.44 23.29 -17.52
CA VAL A 376 9.53 24.22 -17.75
C VAL A 376 10.86 23.50 -17.63
N GLU A 377 11.62 23.48 -18.71
CA GLU A 377 12.98 22.95 -18.79
C GLU A 377 13.99 24.06 -18.50
N TYR A 378 14.96 23.78 -17.63
CA TYR A 378 16.09 24.64 -17.33
C TYR A 378 17.41 23.94 -17.65
N TYR A 379 18.23 24.57 -18.48
CA TYR A 379 19.56 24.09 -18.86
C TYR A 379 20.60 25.08 -18.33
N LEU A 380 21.50 24.61 -17.47
CA LEU A 380 22.54 25.41 -16.82
C LEU A 380 23.91 24.78 -17.07
N LEU A 381 24.97 25.56 -17.25
CA LEU A 381 26.33 25.03 -17.39
C LEU A 381 27.35 26.09 -16.95
N ASP A 382 28.35 25.70 -16.17
CA ASP A 382 29.60 26.46 -16.05
C ASP A 382 30.52 26.08 -17.22
N GLN A 383 30.65 27.00 -18.17
CA GLN A 383 31.43 26.77 -19.38
C GLN A 383 32.94 26.74 -19.10
N ASP A 384 33.41 27.38 -18.03
CA ASP A 384 34.83 27.35 -17.66
C ASP A 384 35.19 26.00 -17.03
N ALA A 385 34.30 25.42 -16.22
CA ALA A 385 34.49 24.09 -15.64
C ALA A 385 34.54 23.00 -16.73
N ASP A 386 33.60 23.03 -17.68
CA ASP A 386 33.57 22.07 -18.81
C ASP A 386 34.83 22.19 -19.69
N MET A 387 35.31 23.42 -19.94
CA MET A 387 36.48 23.69 -20.78
C MET A 387 37.81 23.29 -20.12
N LEU A 388 37.96 23.50 -18.82
CA LEU A 388 39.25 23.33 -18.15
C LEU A 388 39.54 21.86 -17.81
N ASP A 389 38.53 20.99 -17.72
CA ASP A 389 38.69 19.54 -17.43
C ASP A 389 39.57 19.30 -16.18
N THR A 390 39.61 20.26 -15.25
CA THR A 390 40.60 20.32 -14.16
C THR A 390 40.08 20.03 -12.76
N ASP A 391 38.76 20.06 -12.55
CA ASP A 391 38.12 19.53 -11.34
C ASP A 391 37.40 18.25 -11.74
N VAL A 392 38.21 17.18 -11.76
CA VAL A 392 37.74 15.81 -11.88
C VAL A 392 37.67 15.28 -10.45
N ASN A 393 36.49 14.86 -10.01
CA ASN A 393 36.34 14.24 -8.69
C ASN A 393 37.16 12.93 -8.62
N VAL A 394 37.26 12.36 -7.41
CA VAL A 394 38.07 11.15 -7.15
C VAL A 394 37.63 9.94 -8.01
N ASP A 395 36.44 10.03 -8.61
CA ASP A 395 35.74 9.06 -9.45
C ASP A 395 35.94 9.24 -10.98
N GLY A 396 36.47 10.37 -11.47
CA GLY A 396 36.63 10.63 -12.90
C GLY A 396 35.58 11.52 -13.57
N VAL A 397 34.63 12.09 -12.83
CA VAL A 397 33.53 12.94 -13.34
C VAL A 397 33.90 14.43 -13.26
N VAL A 398 33.42 15.26 -14.21
CA VAL A 398 33.67 16.71 -14.26
C VAL A 398 32.52 17.49 -13.64
N ASP A 399 32.84 18.40 -12.72
CA ASP A 399 31.88 19.27 -12.03
C ASP A 399 31.31 20.37 -12.94
N LEU A 400 30.25 20.06 -13.68
CA LEU A 400 29.69 20.96 -14.71
C LEU A 400 29.05 22.24 -14.15
N LEU A 401 28.82 22.35 -12.84
CA LEU A 401 28.28 23.55 -12.18
C LEU A 401 29.23 24.16 -11.14
N ALA A 402 30.52 23.79 -11.13
CA ALA A 402 31.49 24.18 -10.09
C ALA A 402 31.58 25.68 -9.76
N LYS A 403 31.39 26.57 -10.75
CA LYS A 403 31.36 28.04 -10.54
C LYS A 403 30.19 28.70 -11.23
N ILE A 404 29.01 28.52 -10.65
CA ILE A 404 27.81 29.27 -11.01
C ILE A 404 27.52 30.41 -10.00
N ASN A 405 26.75 31.41 -10.42
CA ASN A 405 26.25 32.49 -9.57
C ASN A 405 24.72 32.57 -9.57
N THR A 406 24.09 31.39 -9.61
CA THR A 406 22.64 31.20 -9.57
C THR A 406 22.28 30.21 -8.47
N ASN A 407 21.27 30.51 -7.65
CA ASN A 407 20.85 29.67 -6.51
C ASN A 407 19.34 29.37 -6.50
N GLY A 408 18.68 29.49 -7.64
CA GLY A 408 17.24 29.30 -7.72
C GLY A 408 16.67 29.41 -9.12
N LEU A 409 15.41 29.02 -9.24
CA LEU A 409 14.60 29.07 -10.47
C LEU A 409 13.41 30.00 -10.26
N ARG A 410 13.01 30.68 -11.33
CA ARG A 410 11.87 31.60 -11.38
C ARG A 410 10.95 31.14 -12.51
N PHE A 411 9.67 30.99 -12.19
CA PHE A 411 8.61 30.59 -13.12
C PHE A 411 7.32 31.33 -12.78
N THR A 412 6.30 31.24 -13.63
CA THR A 412 4.94 31.64 -13.24
C THR A 412 4.02 30.44 -13.15
N VAL A 413 3.06 30.52 -12.24
CA VAL A 413 1.83 29.72 -12.27
C VAL A 413 0.70 30.70 -12.55
N ASP A 414 -0.04 30.50 -13.64
CA ASP A 414 -1.12 31.41 -14.08
C ASP A 414 -0.70 32.88 -14.19
N GLY A 415 0.55 33.12 -14.62
CA GLY A 415 1.13 34.46 -14.75
C GLY A 415 1.53 35.12 -13.42
N VAL A 416 1.43 34.42 -12.29
CA VAL A 416 1.96 34.86 -10.98
C VAL A 416 3.35 34.30 -10.77
N GLU A 417 4.35 35.17 -10.57
CA GLU A 417 5.74 34.76 -10.34
C GLU A 417 5.91 33.96 -9.05
N LYS A 418 6.60 32.82 -9.18
CA LYS A 418 7.07 31.96 -8.10
C LYS A 418 8.59 31.82 -8.19
N VAL A 419 9.19 31.60 -7.02
CA VAL A 419 10.64 31.47 -6.89
C VAL A 419 10.93 30.32 -5.94
N ILE A 420 11.71 29.36 -6.42
CA ILE A 420 12.34 28.33 -5.59
C ILE A 420 13.84 28.63 -5.51
N GLN A 421 14.40 28.60 -4.31
CA GLN A 421 15.79 28.96 -4.07
C GLN A 421 16.37 28.19 -2.88
N PHE A 422 17.68 27.97 -2.90
CA PHE A 422 18.44 27.38 -1.80
C PHE A 422 19.45 28.38 -1.19
N ASP A 423 20.03 28.04 -0.04
CA ASP A 423 21.02 28.87 0.63
C ASP A 423 22.31 28.95 -0.22
N GLN A 424 22.70 30.18 -0.59
CA GLN A 424 23.91 30.43 -1.39
C GLN A 424 25.20 29.86 -0.76
N ALA A 425 25.21 29.62 0.56
CA ALA A 425 26.36 29.00 1.23
C ALA A 425 26.72 27.61 0.65
N LEU A 426 25.74 26.90 0.08
CA LEU A 426 25.93 25.59 -0.57
C LEU A 426 26.74 25.69 -1.87
N LEU A 427 26.75 26.86 -2.53
CA LEU A 427 27.64 27.11 -3.68
C LEU A 427 29.09 27.36 -3.21
N ASP A 428 29.25 28.00 -2.05
CA ASP A 428 30.56 28.43 -1.54
C ASP A 428 31.35 27.27 -0.90
N ASP A 429 30.67 26.27 -0.35
CA ASP A 429 31.29 25.09 0.28
C ASP A 429 31.48 23.90 -0.67
N GLY A 430 31.02 24.02 -1.91
CA GLY A 430 31.13 22.99 -2.94
C GLY A 430 30.11 21.86 -2.80
N SER A 431 29.00 22.10 -2.11
CA SER A 431 27.89 21.13 -2.02
C SER A 431 27.08 21.02 -3.32
N ILE A 432 27.20 22.00 -4.23
CA ILE A 432 26.51 22.02 -5.52
C ILE A 432 27.54 22.03 -6.64
N LEU A 433 27.79 20.88 -7.25
CA LEU A 433 28.80 20.71 -8.31
C LEU A 433 28.21 20.16 -9.61
N GLY A 434 27.06 19.49 -9.54
CA GLY A 434 26.30 18.95 -10.68
C GLY A 434 24.83 19.38 -10.72
N HIS A 435 24.14 19.03 -11.81
CA HIS A 435 22.74 19.39 -12.04
C HIS A 435 21.78 18.74 -11.04
N GLN A 436 22.07 17.52 -10.57
CA GLN A 436 21.23 16.87 -9.57
C GLN A 436 21.33 17.59 -8.22
N ASP A 437 22.53 17.91 -7.74
CA ASP A 437 22.71 18.67 -6.49
C ASP A 437 21.89 19.96 -6.50
N PHE A 438 21.80 20.60 -7.67
CA PHE A 438 21.01 21.80 -7.87
C PHE A 438 19.49 21.54 -7.77
N VAL A 439 18.99 20.43 -8.32
CA VAL A 439 17.59 19.99 -8.21
C VAL A 439 17.25 19.65 -6.76
N ASP A 440 18.07 18.83 -6.10
CA ASP A 440 17.86 18.37 -4.72
C ASP A 440 17.81 19.54 -3.73
N ALA A 441 18.72 20.51 -3.89
CA ALA A 441 18.73 21.71 -3.07
C ALA A 441 17.45 22.56 -3.20
N LEU A 442 16.72 22.44 -4.32
CA LEU A 442 15.47 23.16 -4.57
C LEU A 442 14.22 22.44 -4.07
N GLN A 443 14.26 21.12 -3.86
CA GLN A 443 13.09 20.33 -3.42
C GLN A 443 12.40 20.91 -2.17
N PRO A 444 13.13 21.31 -1.09
CA PRO A 444 12.47 21.84 0.10
C PRO A 444 11.72 23.16 -0.17
N ALA A 445 12.21 23.97 -1.10
CA ALA A 445 11.56 25.22 -1.47
C ALA A 445 10.32 24.99 -2.34
N LEU A 446 10.33 23.95 -3.18
CA LEU A 446 9.16 23.51 -3.95
C LEU A 446 8.07 22.96 -3.02
N GLN A 447 8.44 22.08 -2.08
CA GLN A 447 7.49 21.52 -1.11
C GLN A 447 6.80 22.61 -0.29
N ALA A 448 7.54 23.64 0.14
CA ALA A 448 6.96 24.76 0.86
C ALA A 448 5.92 25.54 0.04
N LEU A 449 6.04 25.59 -1.29
CA LEU A 449 5.02 26.19 -2.16
C LEU A 449 3.81 25.27 -2.33
N ILE A 450 4.01 23.95 -2.39
CA ILE A 450 2.94 22.94 -2.43
C ILE A 450 2.10 23.01 -1.15
N ASP A 451 2.74 22.95 0.02
CA ASP A 451 2.08 23.00 1.33
C ASP A 451 1.29 24.31 1.54
N ALA A 452 1.76 25.40 0.92
CA ALA A 452 1.10 26.70 0.96
C ALA A 452 -0.06 26.83 -0.05
N GLY A 453 -0.28 25.83 -0.92
CA GLY A 453 -1.25 25.88 -2.02
C GLY A 453 -0.91 26.94 -3.07
N GLU A 454 0.37 27.29 -3.20
CA GLU A 454 0.85 28.32 -4.12
C GLU A 454 1.19 27.79 -5.52
N VAL A 455 1.38 26.47 -5.63
CA VAL A 455 1.54 25.68 -6.86
C VAL A 455 0.64 24.43 -6.74
N PRO A 456 0.25 23.78 -7.85
CA PRO A 456 -0.51 22.52 -7.80
C PRO A 456 0.18 21.45 -6.95
N ALA A 457 -0.59 20.62 -6.24
CA ALA A 457 -0.06 19.64 -5.29
C ALA A 457 0.89 18.63 -5.93
N ASP A 458 0.62 18.27 -7.18
CA ASP A 458 1.37 17.27 -7.95
C ASP A 458 2.50 17.88 -8.78
N THR A 459 2.95 19.10 -8.45
CA THR A 459 4.08 19.74 -9.15
C THR A 459 5.38 19.08 -8.73
N VAL A 460 6.13 18.56 -9.70
CA VAL A 460 7.41 17.87 -9.46
C VAL A 460 8.56 18.60 -10.13
N LEU A 461 9.76 18.50 -9.53
CA LEU A 461 11.01 18.95 -10.13
C LEU A 461 11.96 17.75 -10.20
N TYR A 462 12.43 17.41 -11.39
CA TYR A 462 13.36 16.30 -11.61
C TYR A 462 14.41 16.64 -12.67
N LEU A 463 15.46 15.81 -12.77
CA LEU A 463 16.47 15.92 -13.81
C LEU A 463 16.12 14.93 -14.94
N ASP A 464 16.07 15.41 -16.18
CA ASP A 464 15.90 14.56 -17.36
C ASP A 464 17.20 14.56 -18.19
N PRO A 465 17.98 13.46 -18.17
CA PRO A 465 19.21 13.35 -18.93
C PRO A 465 18.99 13.01 -20.41
N THR A 466 17.77 12.64 -20.82
CA THR A 466 17.42 12.36 -22.23
C THR A 466 17.14 13.66 -22.99
N ARG A 467 16.62 14.67 -22.28
CA ARG A 467 16.43 16.03 -22.77
C ARG A 467 17.73 16.82 -22.65
N ILE A 468 18.55 16.80 -23.70
CA ILE A 468 19.89 17.40 -23.70
C ILE A 468 20.01 18.66 -24.57
N ARG A 469 20.86 19.58 -24.13
CA ARG A 469 21.42 20.66 -24.97
C ARG A 469 22.94 20.62 -24.99
N THR A 470 23.51 21.25 -26.00
CA THR A 470 24.93 21.57 -26.06
C THR A 470 25.12 23.04 -26.42
N THR A 471 26.26 23.60 -26.06
CA THR A 471 26.69 24.95 -26.43
C THR A 471 28.12 24.91 -26.98
N PHE A 472 28.65 26.05 -27.40
CA PHE A 472 30.06 26.18 -27.77
C PHE A 472 30.86 26.80 -26.62
N LEU A 473 32.01 26.20 -26.31
CA LEU A 473 32.98 26.73 -25.34
C LEU A 473 33.87 27.80 -26.00
N ASP A 474 34.61 28.55 -25.19
CA ASP A 474 35.44 29.68 -25.66
C ASP A 474 36.59 29.28 -26.59
N ASP A 475 37.03 28.02 -26.52
CA ASP A 475 38.02 27.45 -27.43
C ASP A 475 37.42 26.99 -28.78
N GLY A 476 36.10 27.07 -28.93
CA GLY A 476 35.33 26.67 -30.10
C GLY A 476 34.96 25.19 -30.15
N SER A 477 35.27 24.41 -29.11
CA SER A 477 34.75 23.05 -28.94
C SER A 477 33.26 23.06 -28.54
N VAL A 478 32.60 21.92 -28.69
CA VAL A 478 31.21 21.72 -28.25
C VAL A 478 31.25 21.25 -26.81
N SER A 479 30.38 21.80 -25.96
CA SER A 479 30.24 21.40 -24.56
C SER A 479 29.87 19.92 -24.43
N ARG A 480 30.02 19.38 -23.23
CA ARG A 480 29.33 18.15 -22.83
C ARG A 480 27.80 18.33 -22.89
N ASN A 481 27.06 17.22 -22.82
CA ASN A 481 25.60 17.24 -22.77
C ASN A 481 25.15 17.96 -21.50
N ILE A 482 24.25 18.92 -21.68
CA ILE A 482 23.62 19.68 -20.60
C ILE A 482 22.23 19.08 -20.42
N PRO A 483 21.96 18.35 -19.33
CA PRO A 483 20.64 17.78 -19.05
C PRO A 483 19.63 18.89 -18.70
N ALA A 484 18.34 18.57 -18.82
CA ALA A 484 17.26 19.48 -18.45
C ALA A 484 16.86 19.26 -17.00
N MET A 485 16.80 20.32 -16.20
CA MET A 485 16.03 20.30 -14.94
C MET A 485 14.59 20.65 -15.30
N VAL A 486 13.66 19.72 -15.10
CA VAL A 486 12.27 19.80 -15.56
C VAL A 486 11.38 20.05 -14.35
N LEU A 487 10.71 21.20 -14.34
CA LEU A 487 9.60 21.50 -13.44
C LEU A 487 8.30 21.15 -14.18
N GLU A 488 7.55 20.17 -13.72
CA GLU A 488 6.35 19.65 -14.37
C GLU A 488 5.14 19.77 -13.45
N SER A 489 3.98 20.11 -14.01
CA SER A 489 2.70 20.08 -13.32
C SER A 489 1.64 19.42 -14.21
N PRO A 490 0.84 18.48 -13.67
CA PRO A 490 -0.27 17.84 -14.38
C PRO A 490 -1.56 18.69 -14.42
N SER A 491 -1.49 19.96 -14.01
CA SER A 491 -2.64 20.87 -14.09
C SER A 491 -2.69 21.61 -15.43
N SER A 492 -3.89 22.11 -15.79
CA SER A 492 -4.06 23.02 -16.92
C SER A 492 -3.47 24.42 -16.70
N ASP A 493 -2.95 24.69 -15.50
CA ASP A 493 -2.37 25.98 -15.16
C ASP A 493 -1.04 26.11 -15.89
N ALA A 494 -0.86 27.24 -16.60
CA ALA A 494 0.32 27.40 -17.44
C ALA A 494 1.56 27.66 -16.56
N LEU A 495 2.44 26.66 -16.46
CA LEU A 495 3.82 26.89 -16.06
C LEU A 495 4.57 27.57 -17.20
N ASP A 496 4.97 28.83 -17.00
CA ASP A 496 5.84 29.56 -17.94
C ASP A 496 7.21 29.85 -17.31
N GLU A 497 8.26 29.86 -18.13
CA GLU A 497 9.62 30.18 -17.71
C GLU A 497 9.80 31.69 -17.44
N LEU A 498 10.45 32.05 -16.32
CA LEU A 498 10.89 33.43 -16.08
C LEU A 498 12.41 33.60 -16.07
N GLY A 499 13.15 32.64 -15.51
CA GLY A 499 14.60 32.80 -15.39
C GLY A 499 15.26 31.95 -14.32
N PHE A 500 16.59 32.05 -14.28
CA PHE A 500 17.37 31.71 -13.10
C PHE A 500 17.39 32.90 -12.11
N LEU A 501 17.49 32.59 -10.82
CA LEU A 501 17.72 33.59 -9.77
C LEU A 501 19.23 33.86 -9.66
N TRP A 502 19.64 35.09 -9.96
CA TRP A 502 21.05 35.50 -9.98
C TRP A 502 21.49 36.17 -8.68
N ILE A 503 22.67 35.80 -8.18
CA ILE A 503 23.28 36.40 -6.98
C ILE A 503 23.96 37.72 -7.38
N SER A 504 23.46 38.85 -6.87
CA SER A 504 23.90 40.19 -7.31
C SER A 504 25.23 40.68 -6.74
N ASP A 505 25.68 40.12 -5.61
CA ASP A 505 26.89 40.54 -4.89
C ASP A 505 27.97 39.43 -4.83
N SER A 506 27.91 38.43 -5.71
CA SER A 506 28.91 37.36 -5.73
C SER A 506 30.24 37.82 -6.33
N SER A 507 31.35 37.38 -5.74
CA SER A 507 32.70 37.72 -6.19
C SER A 507 33.37 36.49 -6.80
N GLY A 508 33.55 36.48 -8.12
CA GLY A 508 34.17 35.38 -8.85
C GLY A 508 34.28 35.69 -10.34
N ASP A 509 35.10 34.91 -11.04
CA ASP A 509 35.08 34.85 -12.51
C ASP A 509 34.07 33.76 -12.88
N TYR A 510 32.93 34.16 -13.46
CA TYR A 510 31.82 33.26 -13.81
C TYR A 510 31.61 33.23 -15.33
N ASN A 511 31.46 32.03 -15.89
CA ASN A 511 31.14 31.81 -17.30
C ASN A 511 29.92 30.90 -17.45
N VAL A 512 28.76 31.42 -17.03
CA VAL A 512 27.52 30.62 -16.89
C VAL A 512 26.68 30.69 -18.16
N TYR A 513 26.38 29.52 -18.72
CA TYR A 513 25.38 29.33 -19.75
C TYR A 513 24.03 28.96 -19.12
N GLY A 514 22.96 29.63 -19.55
CA GLY A 514 21.59 29.35 -19.14
C GLY A 514 20.63 29.36 -20.33
N ARG A 515 19.79 28.35 -20.45
CA ARG A 515 18.66 28.29 -21.39
C ARG A 515 17.44 27.74 -20.70
N MET A 516 16.27 28.11 -21.22
CA MET A 516 15.00 27.62 -20.74
C MET A 516 14.10 27.31 -21.93
N ASN A 517 13.12 26.46 -21.68
CA ASN A 517 12.01 26.20 -22.57
C ASN A 517 10.79 25.91 -21.72
N SER A 518 9.62 26.42 -22.07
CA SER A 518 8.36 25.91 -21.56
C SER A 518 7.59 25.24 -22.70
N ASP A 519 6.81 24.24 -22.36
CA ASP A 519 5.79 23.72 -23.24
C ASP A 519 4.56 23.30 -22.42
N ALA A 520 3.41 23.29 -23.09
CA ALA A 520 2.17 22.75 -22.55
C ALA A 520 1.69 21.67 -23.51
N GLY A 521 1.60 20.44 -23.00
CA GLY A 521 1.23 19.25 -23.73
C GLY A 521 0.02 18.55 -23.12
N VAL A 522 -0.33 17.42 -23.74
CA VAL A 522 -1.26 16.45 -23.18
C VAL A 522 -0.48 15.14 -23.18
N ALA A 523 -0.39 14.48 -22.02
CA ALA A 523 0.19 13.16 -21.90
C ALA A 523 -0.94 12.15 -21.69
N ASP A 524 -0.76 10.95 -22.22
CA ASP A 524 -1.64 9.85 -21.91
C ASP A 524 -1.35 9.41 -20.47
N ASP A 525 -2.40 9.25 -19.67
CA ASP A 525 -2.30 8.60 -18.36
C ASP A 525 -2.05 7.09 -18.56
N PRO A 526 -1.61 6.35 -17.54
CA PRO A 526 -1.62 4.90 -17.60
C PRO A 526 -3.02 4.36 -17.90
N VAL A 527 -3.10 3.23 -18.61
CA VAL A 527 -4.37 2.53 -18.81
C VAL A 527 -4.80 1.92 -17.48
N SER A 528 -5.91 2.41 -16.92
CA SER A 528 -6.46 1.94 -15.65
C SER A 528 -7.79 1.20 -15.81
N VAL A 529 -8.24 0.52 -14.76
CA VAL A 529 -9.60 -0.06 -14.63
C VAL A 529 -10.01 -0.10 -13.16
N GLN A 530 -11.31 0.08 -12.89
CA GLN A 530 -11.85 -0.10 -11.55
C GLN A 530 -12.11 -1.59 -11.29
N ILE A 531 -11.65 -2.09 -10.14
CA ILE A 531 -11.92 -3.45 -9.67
C ILE A 531 -12.82 -3.37 -8.45
N ALA A 532 -13.93 -4.11 -8.46
CA ALA A 532 -14.85 -4.17 -7.34
C ALA A 532 -14.91 -5.59 -6.77
N LEU A 533 -14.62 -5.74 -5.47
CA LEU A 533 -14.65 -7.04 -4.79
C LEU A 533 -15.73 -7.04 -3.71
N GLU A 534 -16.65 -7.99 -3.75
CA GLU A 534 -17.66 -8.15 -2.71
C GLU A 534 -17.79 -9.62 -2.31
N LYS A 535 -17.21 -10.00 -1.17
CA LYS A 535 -17.25 -11.37 -0.66
C LYS A 535 -16.80 -12.41 -1.70
N ALA A 536 -15.74 -12.10 -2.47
CA ALA A 536 -15.16 -13.02 -3.44
C ALA A 536 -14.67 -14.31 -2.73
N GLY A 537 -15.01 -15.48 -3.27
CA GLY A 537 -14.80 -16.77 -2.59
C GLY A 537 -15.89 -17.16 -1.58
N ASN A 538 -16.89 -16.30 -1.36
CA ASN A 538 -18.07 -16.53 -0.52
C ASN A 538 -17.74 -16.93 0.93
N GLY A 539 -16.63 -16.41 1.48
CA GLY A 539 -16.13 -16.73 2.82
C GLY A 539 -15.22 -17.96 2.89
N MET A 540 -14.79 -18.49 1.74
CA MET A 540 -13.71 -19.47 1.58
C MET A 540 -12.62 -18.89 0.67
N ASP A 541 -11.64 -19.71 0.30
CA ASP A 541 -10.60 -19.31 -0.66
C ASP A 541 -11.20 -19.20 -2.06
N GLY A 542 -11.24 -17.97 -2.59
CA GLY A 542 -11.73 -17.65 -3.93
C GLY A 542 -10.70 -17.92 -5.03
N GLY A 543 -11.13 -17.68 -6.27
CA GLY A 543 -10.34 -17.91 -7.48
C GLY A 543 -9.47 -16.73 -7.90
N GLU A 544 -8.87 -16.85 -9.08
CA GLU A 544 -8.06 -15.83 -9.73
C GLU A 544 -8.94 -14.80 -10.46
N LEU A 545 -8.50 -13.54 -10.42
CA LEU A 545 -9.02 -12.45 -11.24
C LEU A 545 -7.93 -11.96 -12.21
N VAL A 546 -8.21 -12.01 -13.51
CA VAL A 546 -7.32 -11.47 -14.55
C VAL A 546 -8.09 -10.45 -15.39
N VAL A 547 -7.59 -9.23 -15.47
CA VAL A 547 -8.18 -8.14 -16.27
C VAL A 547 -7.12 -7.54 -17.19
N GLY A 548 -7.32 -7.61 -18.50
CA GLY A 548 -6.30 -7.25 -19.46
C GLY A 548 -6.79 -7.12 -20.90
N ALA A 549 -5.88 -7.30 -21.85
CA ALA A 549 -6.11 -7.18 -23.28
C ALA A 549 -6.48 -8.51 -23.94
N MET A 550 -7.11 -8.44 -25.12
CA MET A 550 -7.26 -9.59 -26.01
C MET A 550 -5.93 -10.04 -26.62
N ASP A 551 -4.97 -9.12 -26.83
CA ASP A 551 -3.55 -9.45 -27.10
C ASP A 551 -2.77 -9.67 -25.81
N LYS A 552 -2.99 -10.84 -25.23
CA LYS A 552 -2.53 -11.23 -23.90
C LYS A 552 -1.02 -11.25 -23.69
N GLU A 553 -0.25 -11.21 -24.78
CA GLU A 553 1.21 -11.35 -24.76
C GLU A 553 1.93 -10.00 -24.90
N ASN A 554 1.23 -8.93 -25.33
CA ASN A 554 1.87 -7.64 -25.64
C ASN A 554 1.19 -6.43 -25.01
N GLN A 555 -0.04 -6.54 -24.53
CA GLN A 555 -0.82 -5.43 -23.99
C GLN A 555 -1.57 -5.86 -22.73
N GLY A 556 -1.96 -4.90 -21.90
CA GLY A 556 -2.75 -5.11 -20.70
C GLY A 556 -3.12 -3.78 -20.05
N ILE A 557 -3.51 -3.86 -18.78
CA ILE A 557 -3.85 -2.73 -17.91
C ILE A 557 -2.65 -2.47 -17.00
N GLU A 558 -2.35 -1.20 -16.76
CA GLU A 558 -1.21 -0.74 -15.98
C GLU A 558 -1.60 -0.41 -14.53
N VAL A 559 -2.85 0.01 -14.29
CA VAL A 559 -3.34 0.41 -12.95
C VAL A 559 -4.66 -0.27 -12.61
N PHE A 560 -4.72 -0.88 -11.42
CA PHE A 560 -5.95 -1.40 -10.83
C PHE A 560 -6.37 -0.55 -9.62
N ASP A 561 -7.55 0.05 -9.70
CA ASP A 561 -8.17 0.77 -8.59
C ASP A 561 -9.22 -0.14 -7.93
N VAL A 562 -8.81 -0.81 -6.85
CA VAL A 562 -9.57 -1.85 -6.15
C VAL A 562 -10.41 -1.24 -5.02
N THR A 563 -11.72 -1.42 -5.10
CA THR A 563 -12.65 -1.14 -4.00
C THR A 563 -13.18 -2.44 -3.41
N VAL A 564 -13.00 -2.62 -2.10
CA VAL A 564 -13.51 -3.78 -1.36
C VAL A 564 -14.79 -3.42 -0.62
N TYR A 565 -15.88 -4.06 -1.01
CA TYR A 565 -17.21 -3.86 -0.46
C TYR A 565 -17.52 -4.87 0.65
N GLY A 566 -18.24 -4.39 1.66
CA GLY A 566 -18.77 -5.21 2.74
C GLY A 566 -18.20 -4.90 4.11
N ASP A 567 -18.71 -5.63 5.10
CA ASP A 567 -18.26 -5.59 6.48
C ASP A 567 -17.32 -6.76 6.79
N ASP A 568 -16.81 -6.80 8.02
CA ASP A 568 -15.95 -7.87 8.55
C ASP A 568 -16.53 -9.29 8.46
N SER A 569 -17.83 -9.45 8.19
CA SER A 569 -18.46 -10.75 7.94
C SER A 569 -18.44 -11.18 6.45
N ARG A 570 -17.93 -10.32 5.57
CA ARG A 570 -17.94 -10.49 4.12
C ARG A 570 -16.54 -10.29 3.50
N PRO A 571 -15.50 -11.00 3.99
CA PRO A 571 -14.15 -10.87 3.45
C PRO A 571 -14.08 -11.34 1.99
N SER A 572 -13.19 -10.72 1.22
CA SER A 572 -12.90 -11.08 -0.17
C SER A 572 -11.56 -11.79 -0.26
N SER A 573 -11.51 -12.93 -0.96
CA SER A 573 -10.31 -13.74 -1.11
C SER A 573 -10.06 -14.08 -2.57
N LEU A 574 -8.86 -13.78 -3.08
CA LEU A 574 -8.39 -14.06 -4.43
C LEU A 574 -7.16 -14.98 -4.40
N ALA A 575 -7.14 -15.93 -5.33
CA ALA A 575 -5.95 -16.75 -5.59
C ALA A 575 -4.86 -15.97 -6.33
N GLY A 576 -5.24 -14.93 -7.08
CA GLY A 576 -4.32 -14.05 -7.78
C GLY A 576 -5.04 -12.89 -8.44
N LEU A 577 -4.30 -11.79 -8.62
CA LEU A 577 -4.78 -10.57 -9.25
C LEU A 577 -3.75 -10.13 -10.30
N HIS A 578 -4.11 -10.25 -11.58
CA HIS A 578 -3.16 -10.06 -12.68
C HIS A 578 -3.71 -9.21 -13.81
N SER A 579 -2.80 -8.53 -14.51
CA SER A 579 -3.05 -8.09 -15.88
C SER A 579 -2.29 -8.94 -16.89
N THR A 580 -2.73 -8.91 -18.14
CA THR A 580 -2.07 -9.64 -19.24
C THR A 580 -0.69 -9.04 -19.53
N ALA A 581 0.18 -9.83 -20.16
CA ALA A 581 1.54 -9.42 -20.55
C ALA A 581 2.41 -8.83 -19.41
N ASN A 582 2.10 -9.14 -18.15
CA ASN A 582 2.79 -8.60 -16.97
C ASN A 582 2.80 -7.06 -16.92
N THR A 583 1.76 -6.40 -17.43
CA THR A 583 1.73 -4.92 -17.55
C THR A 583 1.32 -4.20 -16.27
N LEU A 584 0.79 -4.90 -15.26
CA LEU A 584 0.28 -4.25 -14.05
C LEU A 584 1.41 -3.59 -13.26
N GLU A 585 1.35 -2.29 -13.03
CA GLU A 585 2.39 -1.52 -12.33
C GLU A 585 1.91 -1.00 -10.99
N VAL A 586 0.64 -0.59 -10.90
CA VAL A 586 0.06 0.01 -9.70
C VAL A 586 -1.24 -0.70 -9.31
N VAL A 587 -1.37 -1.00 -8.02
CA VAL A 587 -2.61 -1.48 -7.40
C VAL A 587 -2.94 -0.58 -6.21
N ASN A 588 -4.05 0.14 -6.31
CA ASN A 588 -4.58 0.95 -5.22
C ASN A 588 -5.74 0.20 -4.57
N VAL A 589 -5.77 0.09 -3.24
CA VAL A 589 -6.82 -0.62 -2.51
C VAL A 589 -7.47 0.31 -1.50
N VAL A 590 -8.80 0.40 -1.59
CA VAL A 590 -9.63 1.16 -0.65
C VAL A 590 -10.83 0.33 -0.18
N SER A 591 -11.32 0.62 1.02
CA SER A 591 -12.60 0.09 1.47
C SER A 591 -13.76 0.90 0.88
N ASP A 592 -14.94 0.29 0.79
CA ASP A 592 -16.17 0.98 0.38
C ASP A 592 -16.36 2.29 1.18
N PRO A 593 -16.38 3.46 0.51
CA PRO A 593 -16.50 4.74 1.19
C PRO A 593 -17.85 4.93 1.92
N ASN A 594 -18.86 4.11 1.59
CA ASN A 594 -20.17 4.13 2.25
C ASN A 594 -20.22 3.26 3.51
N GLN A 595 -19.21 2.41 3.74
CA GLN A 595 -19.14 1.58 4.93
C GLN A 595 -18.47 2.35 6.07
N THR A 596 -19.09 2.39 7.25
CA THR A 596 -18.61 3.22 8.37
C THR A 596 -18.45 2.51 9.71
N GLU A 597 -18.87 1.23 9.82
CA GLU A 597 -18.87 0.50 11.10
C GLU A 597 -17.73 -0.53 11.21
N SER A 598 -17.76 -1.56 10.35
CA SER A 598 -16.70 -2.56 10.20
C SER A 598 -16.42 -2.79 8.72
N PHE A 599 -15.23 -3.24 8.38
CA PHE A 599 -14.77 -3.32 6.99
C PHE A 599 -14.42 -4.76 6.62
N ALA A 600 -14.68 -5.12 5.37
CA ALA A 600 -14.31 -6.44 4.86
C ALA A 600 -12.79 -6.55 4.67
N ASP A 601 -12.24 -7.70 5.03
CA ASP A 601 -10.83 -8.04 4.81
C ASP A 601 -10.57 -8.41 3.34
N LEU A 602 -9.32 -8.29 2.92
CA LEU A 602 -8.86 -8.68 1.58
C LEU A 602 -7.69 -9.67 1.66
N THR A 603 -7.81 -10.79 0.97
CA THR A 603 -6.70 -11.72 0.75
C THR A 603 -6.36 -11.80 -0.73
N ILE A 604 -5.09 -11.55 -1.09
CA ILE A 604 -4.51 -11.83 -2.41
C ILE A 604 -3.38 -12.83 -2.20
N GLY A 605 -3.59 -14.07 -2.65
CA GLY A 605 -2.66 -15.16 -2.43
C GLY A 605 -3.14 -16.21 -1.44
N ASN A 606 -4.38 -16.68 -1.56
CA ASN A 606 -4.94 -17.73 -0.68
C ASN A 606 -4.40 -19.16 -0.99
N SER A 607 -4.98 -20.21 -0.40
CA SER A 607 -4.46 -21.58 -0.61
C SER A 607 -4.66 -22.13 -2.04
N ASN A 608 -5.50 -21.51 -2.87
CA ASN A 608 -5.67 -21.88 -4.28
C ASN A 608 -4.60 -21.28 -5.20
N THR A 609 -3.86 -20.27 -4.74
CA THR A 609 -2.70 -19.68 -5.45
C THR A 609 -1.68 -20.75 -5.82
N PHE A 610 -1.44 -21.65 -4.86
CA PHE A 610 -0.51 -22.75 -4.99
C PHE A 610 -1.24 -23.93 -5.63
N LYS A 611 -1.14 -24.04 -6.96
CA LYS A 611 -1.51 -25.28 -7.65
C LYS A 611 -0.69 -26.41 -7.05
N THR A 612 -1.37 -27.35 -6.41
CA THR A 612 -0.72 -28.49 -5.75
C THR A 612 0.15 -29.24 -6.76
N LEU A 613 1.11 -30.05 -6.28
CA LEU A 613 1.87 -30.95 -7.16
C LEU A 613 0.92 -31.81 -8.03
N ALA A 614 -0.28 -32.13 -7.52
CA ALA A 614 -1.33 -32.78 -8.29
C ALA A 614 -1.82 -31.93 -9.47
N ASP A 615 -2.03 -30.63 -9.31
CA ASP A 615 -2.49 -29.71 -10.38
C ASP A 615 -1.43 -29.50 -11.47
N MET A 616 -0.14 -29.50 -11.11
CA MET A 616 0.98 -29.40 -12.06
C MET A 616 1.22 -30.68 -12.89
N LEU A 617 0.92 -31.87 -12.34
CA LEU A 617 1.17 -33.16 -13.00
C LEU A 617 0.05 -33.59 -13.97
N VAL A 618 -1.10 -32.92 -13.94
CA VAL A 618 -2.33 -33.32 -14.67
C VAL A 618 -2.27 -33.13 -16.18
N PRO A 619 -1.70 -32.04 -16.73
CA PRO A 619 -1.51 -31.91 -18.18
C PRO A 619 -0.52 -32.95 -18.73
N ILE A 620 0.46 -33.37 -17.92
CA ILE A 620 1.57 -34.24 -18.32
C ILE A 620 1.17 -35.73 -18.27
N LEU A 621 0.36 -36.14 -17.30
CA LEU A 621 -0.07 -37.53 -17.14
C LEU A 621 -1.38 -37.87 -17.89
N GLY A 622 -2.03 -36.88 -18.51
CA GLY A 622 -3.31 -36.98 -19.23
C GLY A 622 -3.38 -37.99 -20.39
N ASN A 623 -2.39 -38.87 -20.56
CA ASN A 623 -2.39 -39.92 -21.57
C ASN A 623 -1.88 -41.30 -21.12
N LEU A 624 -1.65 -41.56 -19.83
CA LEU A 624 -1.26 -42.88 -19.34
C LEU A 624 -2.36 -43.52 -18.47
N PRO A 625 -2.81 -44.76 -18.78
CA PRO A 625 -3.81 -45.47 -18.00
C PRO A 625 -3.13 -46.10 -16.78
N ILE A 626 -2.82 -45.30 -15.76
CA ILE A 626 -2.33 -45.80 -14.46
C ILE A 626 -3.27 -45.26 -13.38
N ASP A 627 -3.67 -46.16 -12.49
CA ASP A 627 -4.59 -45.93 -11.36
C ASP A 627 -3.93 -44.94 -10.37
N GLY A 628 -4.16 -43.64 -10.55
CA GLY A 628 -3.46 -42.55 -9.86
C GLY A 628 -3.78 -42.42 -8.36
N SER A 629 -4.86 -43.03 -7.89
CA SER A 629 -5.28 -43.00 -6.48
C SER A 629 -4.24 -43.63 -5.53
N ALA A 630 -3.48 -44.62 -5.97
CA ALA A 630 -2.52 -45.31 -5.08
C ALA A 630 -1.16 -44.60 -4.95
N ILE A 631 -0.88 -43.57 -5.74
CA ILE A 631 0.35 -42.76 -5.66
C ILE A 631 0.06 -41.45 -4.93
N ILE A 632 -1.14 -40.89 -5.11
CA ILE A 632 -1.56 -39.66 -4.45
C ILE A 632 -1.78 -39.90 -2.94
N ASP A 633 -2.49 -40.97 -2.56
CA ASP A 633 -2.69 -41.32 -1.14
C ASP A 633 -1.36 -41.62 -0.42
N ASP A 634 -0.37 -42.23 -1.11
CA ASP A 634 0.93 -42.61 -0.55
C ASP A 634 1.92 -41.42 -0.51
N ILE A 635 1.64 -40.33 -1.25
CA ILE A 635 2.37 -39.06 -1.20
C ILE A 635 1.75 -38.14 -0.14
N GLU A 636 0.41 -38.07 -0.04
CA GLU A 636 -0.28 -37.33 1.03
C GLU A 636 0.03 -37.91 2.42
N ASP A 637 0.02 -39.24 2.60
CA ASP A 637 0.41 -39.89 3.88
C ASP A 637 1.93 -39.78 4.19
N GLN A 638 2.78 -39.47 3.20
CA GLN A 638 4.22 -39.24 3.42
C GLN A 638 4.62 -37.76 3.48
N MET A 639 3.69 -36.86 3.18
CA MET A 639 3.82 -35.41 3.33
C MET A 639 3.11 -34.87 4.58
N GLU A 640 2.65 -35.74 5.50
CA GLU A 640 2.46 -35.39 6.91
C GLU A 640 3.86 -35.13 7.54
N VAL A 641 4.55 -34.12 7.00
CA VAL A 641 5.70 -33.51 7.63
C VAL A 641 5.17 -32.92 8.90
N ASP A 642 5.59 -33.49 10.03
CA ASP A 642 5.41 -32.92 11.35
C ASP A 642 6.15 -31.57 11.36
N ILE A 643 5.48 -30.49 10.91
CA ILE A 643 5.91 -29.09 11.11
C ILE A 643 5.66 -28.74 12.59
N SER A 644 6.06 -29.62 13.51
CA SER A 644 6.31 -29.24 14.88
C SER A 644 7.77 -28.84 14.94
N THR A 645 8.04 -27.55 14.75
CA THR A 645 9.34 -26.98 15.12
C THR A 645 9.60 -27.31 16.58
N ALA A 646 10.62 -28.12 16.84
CA ALA A 646 11.01 -28.48 18.20
C ALA A 646 11.43 -27.26 19.05
N ASP A 647 11.58 -26.07 18.45
CA ASP A 647 12.24 -24.91 19.06
C ASP A 647 11.40 -23.63 19.15
N GLY A 648 10.09 -23.68 18.93
CA GLY A 648 9.20 -22.53 19.19
C GLY A 648 9.40 -21.31 18.28
N LEU A 649 10.08 -21.45 17.15
CA LEU A 649 10.08 -20.48 16.05
C LEU A 649 8.82 -20.67 15.17
N PRO A 650 8.21 -19.60 14.62
CA PRO A 650 7.13 -19.73 13.66
C PRO A 650 7.61 -20.53 12.42
N ALA A 651 6.71 -21.30 11.81
CA ALA A 651 7.02 -22.05 10.60
C ALA A 651 7.46 -21.09 9.48
N ILE A 652 8.53 -21.42 8.76
CA ILE A 652 9.04 -20.62 7.63
C ILE A 652 7.91 -20.47 6.60
N PRO A 653 7.44 -19.25 6.28
CA PRO A 653 6.42 -19.03 5.28
C PRO A 653 6.93 -19.54 3.93
N PHE A 654 6.12 -20.32 3.22
CA PHE A 654 6.44 -20.74 1.85
C PHE A 654 6.40 -19.52 0.93
N MET A 655 7.55 -19.02 0.47
CA MET A 655 7.66 -17.81 -0.37
C MET A 655 7.89 -18.10 -1.86
N MET A 656 7.87 -19.36 -2.28
CA MET A 656 8.39 -19.80 -3.58
C MET A 656 7.40 -19.72 -4.76
N TYR A 657 6.19 -19.18 -4.55
CA TYR A 657 5.18 -19.00 -5.61
C TYR A 657 4.34 -17.72 -5.45
N ASN A 658 4.86 -16.71 -4.74
CA ASN A 658 4.12 -15.46 -4.54
C ASN A 658 3.83 -14.75 -5.88
N GLU A 659 4.61 -15.05 -6.94
CA GLU A 659 4.36 -14.54 -8.30
C GLU A 659 3.07 -15.07 -8.93
N GLN A 660 2.45 -16.11 -8.39
CA GLN A 660 1.12 -16.54 -8.82
C GLN A 660 0.00 -15.73 -8.17
N ALA A 661 0.27 -15.03 -7.07
CA ALA A 661 -0.68 -14.14 -6.40
C ALA A 661 -0.64 -12.73 -6.99
N LEU A 662 0.54 -12.09 -6.92
CA LEU A 662 0.79 -10.76 -7.45
C LEU A 662 2.24 -10.69 -7.96
N LYS A 663 2.43 -10.39 -9.25
CA LYS A 663 3.73 -10.45 -9.92
C LYS A 663 4.17 -9.07 -10.41
N ASP A 664 5.39 -8.68 -10.06
CA ASP A 664 6.12 -7.53 -10.61
C ASP A 664 5.34 -6.20 -10.63
N VAL A 665 4.53 -5.98 -9.60
CA VAL A 665 3.83 -4.72 -9.34
C VAL A 665 4.81 -3.77 -8.68
N GLN A 666 4.89 -2.54 -9.18
CA GLN A 666 5.77 -1.52 -8.63
C GLN A 666 5.21 -0.95 -7.33
N ILE A 667 3.94 -0.55 -7.34
CA ILE A 667 3.27 0.11 -6.23
C ILE A 667 2.02 -0.69 -5.87
N PHE A 668 1.98 -1.17 -4.64
CA PHE A 668 0.77 -1.67 -3.99
C PHE A 668 0.45 -0.72 -2.82
N ASP A 669 -0.59 0.08 -2.95
CA ASP A 669 -1.00 1.07 -1.96
C ASP A 669 -2.36 0.70 -1.36
N ALA A 670 -2.35 0.21 -0.12
CA ALA A 670 -3.55 -0.05 0.68
C ALA A 670 -3.72 0.96 1.83
N THR A 671 -3.08 2.13 1.77
CA THR A 671 -3.16 3.14 2.85
C THR A 671 -4.58 3.66 3.09
N GLY A 672 -5.45 3.59 2.08
CA GLY A 672 -6.88 3.91 2.17
C GLY A 672 -7.77 2.74 2.62
N PHE A 673 -7.21 1.54 2.83
CA PHE A 673 -7.93 0.34 3.22
C PHE A 673 -8.07 0.23 4.74
N GLN A 674 -9.28 -0.11 5.19
CA GLN A 674 -9.67 -0.10 6.61
C GLN A 674 -9.84 -1.51 7.21
N GLY A 675 -9.91 -2.55 6.37
CA GLY A 675 -9.96 -3.96 6.81
C GLY A 675 -8.56 -4.57 6.92
N ASP A 676 -8.47 -5.83 7.35
CA ASP A 676 -7.18 -6.53 7.42
C ASP A 676 -6.76 -7.00 6.00
N LEU A 677 -5.52 -6.72 5.60
CA LEU A 677 -4.94 -7.15 4.33
C LEU A 677 -4.11 -8.42 4.52
N THR A 678 -4.22 -9.37 3.61
CA THR A 678 -3.26 -10.47 3.45
C THR A 678 -2.77 -10.47 2.02
N LEU A 679 -1.48 -10.17 1.84
CA LEU A 679 -0.85 -10.02 0.53
C LEU A 679 0.33 -10.98 0.38
N PHE A 680 0.31 -11.75 -0.70
CA PHE A 680 1.48 -12.44 -1.23
C PHE A 680 1.87 -11.78 -2.55
N ALA A 681 3.13 -11.33 -2.65
CA ALA A 681 3.65 -10.72 -3.87
C ALA A 681 5.08 -11.17 -4.17
N ALA A 682 5.46 -11.13 -5.44
CA ALA A 682 6.82 -11.37 -5.87
C ALA A 682 7.33 -10.32 -6.86
N LEU A 683 8.57 -9.89 -6.64
CA LEU A 683 9.40 -9.17 -7.59
C LEU A 683 10.37 -10.17 -8.23
N THR A 684 10.02 -10.66 -9.40
CA THR A 684 10.80 -11.64 -10.17
C THR A 684 11.95 -10.96 -10.92
N GLY A 685 12.76 -11.74 -11.66
CA GLY A 685 13.82 -11.20 -12.52
C GLY A 685 13.31 -10.29 -13.65
N ASP A 686 12.01 -10.40 -13.99
CA ASP A 686 11.38 -9.66 -15.08
C ASP A 686 11.30 -8.15 -14.79
N ILE A 687 11.39 -7.72 -13.51
CA ILE A 687 11.40 -6.28 -13.17
C ILE A 687 12.56 -5.53 -13.84
N THR A 688 13.66 -6.23 -14.12
CA THR A 688 14.83 -5.63 -14.77
C THR A 688 14.53 -5.21 -16.20
N GLU A 689 13.76 -5.98 -16.96
CA GLU A 689 13.34 -5.60 -18.32
C GLU A 689 12.16 -4.62 -18.30
N LYS A 690 11.28 -4.75 -17.31
CA LYS A 690 10.05 -3.97 -17.19
C LYS A 690 10.30 -2.52 -16.73
N TYR A 691 11.12 -2.34 -15.70
CA TYR A 691 11.30 -1.04 -15.04
C TYR A 691 12.73 -0.52 -15.16
N LEU A 692 13.74 -1.37 -14.93
CA LEU A 692 15.09 -0.88 -14.66
C LEU A 692 15.83 -0.50 -15.96
N ASP A 693 16.48 0.67 -16.00
CA ASP A 693 17.58 0.89 -16.95
C ASP A 693 18.76 0.01 -16.50
N VAL A 694 19.54 -0.54 -17.42
CA VAL A 694 20.73 -1.36 -17.11
C VAL A 694 22.03 -0.54 -17.29
N VAL A 695 21.92 0.74 -17.69
CA VAL A 695 23.06 1.63 -17.99
C VAL A 695 22.85 3.03 -17.41
N ASP A 696 23.60 3.35 -16.34
CA ASP A 696 23.64 4.70 -15.78
C ASP A 696 24.52 5.65 -16.62
N PHE A 697 23.97 6.81 -17.00
CA PHE A 697 24.65 7.90 -17.70
C PHE A 697 24.67 9.22 -16.88
N GLN A 698 24.15 9.21 -15.65
CA GLN A 698 23.88 10.37 -14.81
C GLN A 698 24.99 10.62 -13.77
N ASN A 699 25.05 11.84 -13.24
CA ASN A 699 26.03 12.22 -12.22
C ASN A 699 25.59 11.86 -10.79
N ASN A 700 24.28 11.71 -10.56
CA ASN A 700 23.73 11.08 -9.37
C ASN A 700 23.13 9.73 -9.79
N PRO A 701 23.77 8.62 -9.47
CA PRO A 701 23.26 7.28 -9.74
C PRO A 701 21.91 6.99 -9.08
N ALA A 702 21.53 7.76 -8.05
CA ALA A 702 20.24 7.62 -7.38
C ALA A 702 19.10 8.43 -8.06
N GLY A 703 19.40 9.25 -9.08
CA GLY A 703 18.45 10.19 -9.68
C GLY A 703 17.41 9.55 -10.60
N ASP A 704 17.66 8.32 -11.07
CA ASP A 704 16.75 7.49 -11.88
C ASP A 704 16.34 6.18 -11.19
N ASN A 705 16.55 6.07 -9.88
CA ASN A 705 16.05 4.94 -9.12
C ASN A 705 14.53 4.85 -9.24
N ILE A 706 14.07 3.62 -9.41
CA ILE A 706 12.65 3.32 -9.38
C ILE A 706 12.28 2.90 -7.96
N ASP A 707 11.29 3.55 -7.37
CA ASP A 707 10.82 3.15 -6.05
C ASP A 707 9.68 2.14 -6.19
N PHE A 708 9.86 0.98 -5.54
CA PHE A 708 8.85 -0.02 -5.30
C PHE A 708 8.28 0.17 -3.91
N GLN A 709 6.96 0.11 -3.78
CA GLN A 709 6.26 0.40 -2.54
C GLN A 709 5.16 -0.64 -2.29
N TYR A 710 5.16 -1.21 -1.10
CA TYR A 710 4.10 -2.09 -0.60
C TYR A 710 3.63 -1.54 0.73
N LEU A 711 2.51 -0.84 0.70
CA LEU A 711 1.99 -0.06 1.82
C LEU A 711 0.71 -0.71 2.35
N GLY A 712 0.72 -1.11 3.62
CA GLY A 712 -0.44 -1.56 4.37
C GLY A 712 -1.39 -0.41 4.74
N GLY A 713 -2.54 -0.79 5.29
CA GLY A 713 -3.64 0.07 5.68
C GLY A 713 -3.67 0.34 7.17
N ILE A 714 -4.90 0.36 7.72
CA ILE A 714 -5.17 0.60 9.16
C ILE A 714 -5.54 -0.71 9.90
N GLY A 715 -5.77 -1.79 9.15
CA GLY A 715 -6.04 -3.13 9.68
C GLY A 715 -4.76 -3.83 10.15
N ASN A 716 -4.89 -5.05 10.68
CA ASN A 716 -3.71 -5.86 11.00
C ASN A 716 -3.28 -6.63 9.75
N ASP A 717 -2.21 -6.19 9.13
CA ASP A 717 -1.86 -6.63 7.79
C ASP A 717 -0.82 -7.75 7.80
N TYR A 718 -0.94 -8.66 6.85
CA TYR A 718 0.02 -9.71 6.56
C TYR A 718 0.64 -9.46 5.19
N LEU A 719 1.89 -9.02 5.16
CA LEU A 719 2.64 -8.73 3.93
C LEU A 719 3.73 -9.78 3.73
N ASN A 720 3.63 -10.57 2.66
CA ASN A 720 4.60 -11.61 2.31
C ASN A 720 5.19 -11.35 0.92
N ILE A 721 6.42 -10.85 0.90
CA ILE A 721 7.10 -10.34 -0.29
C ILE A 721 8.31 -11.21 -0.62
N ALA A 722 8.33 -11.74 -1.84
CA ALA A 722 9.46 -12.49 -2.38
C ALA A 722 10.22 -11.61 -3.40
N ILE A 723 11.54 -11.60 -3.34
CA ILE A 723 12.38 -10.87 -4.31
C ILE A 723 13.36 -11.84 -4.95
N SER A 724 13.43 -11.86 -6.28
CA SER A 724 14.42 -12.67 -6.98
C SER A 724 15.83 -12.10 -6.79
N THR A 725 16.81 -12.96 -6.52
CA THR A 725 18.22 -12.55 -6.49
C THR A 725 18.74 -12.10 -7.86
N ASP A 726 18.03 -12.43 -8.95
CA ASP A 726 18.40 -12.03 -10.31
C ASP A 726 18.45 -10.51 -10.49
N ASN A 727 17.61 -9.81 -9.72
CA ASN A 727 17.55 -8.34 -9.67
C ASN A 727 18.86 -7.71 -9.16
N PHE A 728 19.78 -8.51 -8.61
CA PHE A 728 21.08 -8.05 -8.11
C PHE A 728 22.28 -8.70 -8.84
N LEU A 729 22.08 -9.55 -9.87
CA LEU A 729 23.16 -10.35 -10.47
C LEU A 729 24.20 -9.55 -11.28
N TYR A 730 23.80 -8.47 -11.95
CA TYR A 730 24.69 -7.75 -12.87
C TYR A 730 25.43 -6.60 -12.17
N ALA A 731 26.73 -6.80 -11.92
CA ALA A 731 27.61 -5.74 -11.42
C ALA A 731 27.90 -4.69 -12.52
N GLY A 732 27.18 -3.57 -12.48
CA GLY A 732 27.64 -2.31 -13.05
C GLY A 732 28.77 -1.75 -12.19
N ASN A 733 29.81 -1.22 -12.80
CA ASN A 733 30.99 -0.73 -12.08
C ASN A 733 30.67 0.52 -11.23
N VAL A 734 30.70 0.34 -9.90
CA VAL A 734 30.85 1.28 -8.75
C VAL A 734 29.86 2.44 -8.56
N THR A 735 28.89 2.66 -9.43
CA THR A 735 27.85 3.69 -9.20
C THR A 735 26.53 3.31 -9.87
N ARG A 736 25.80 2.31 -9.38
CA ARG A 736 24.36 2.18 -9.73
C ARG A 736 23.55 1.89 -8.49
N GLU A 737 22.51 2.69 -8.29
CA GLU A 737 21.27 2.22 -7.70
C GLU A 737 20.26 2.09 -8.85
N ASP A 738 19.41 1.06 -8.85
CA ASP A 738 18.43 0.84 -9.95
C ASP A 738 16.99 0.77 -9.43
N PHE A 739 16.78 0.33 -8.18
CA PHE A 739 15.50 0.48 -7.50
C PHE A 739 15.65 0.45 -5.99
N THR A 740 14.71 1.10 -5.30
CA THR A 740 14.48 0.97 -3.86
C THR A 740 13.23 0.12 -3.65
N LEU A 741 13.18 -0.71 -2.61
CA LEU A 741 11.94 -1.32 -2.14
C LEU A 741 11.63 -0.84 -0.72
N THR A 742 10.42 -0.31 -0.54
CA THR A 742 9.85 0.03 0.76
C THR A 742 8.64 -0.86 1.02
N VAL A 743 8.64 -1.53 2.18
CA VAL A 743 7.48 -2.25 2.71
C VAL A 743 7.08 -1.58 4.01
N ASP A 744 5.84 -1.12 4.14
CA ASP A 744 5.31 -0.47 5.34
C ASP A 744 4.03 -1.17 5.79
N GLY A 745 3.96 -1.57 7.06
CA GLY A 745 2.76 -2.18 7.65
C GLY A 745 1.60 -1.20 7.80
N GLY A 746 1.89 0.09 7.97
CA GLY A 746 0.87 1.11 8.21
C GLY A 746 0.50 1.22 9.68
N ALA A 747 -0.78 1.13 10.01
CA ALA A 747 -1.24 1.08 11.40
C ALA A 747 -1.96 -0.24 11.63
N GLY A 748 -1.78 -0.87 12.79
CA GLY A 748 -2.25 -2.24 13.01
C GLY A 748 -1.18 -3.04 13.73
N ASP A 749 -1.51 -4.21 14.28
CA ASP A 749 -0.48 -5.16 14.72
C ASP A 749 -0.07 -6.03 13.51
N ASP A 750 0.94 -5.60 12.76
CA ASP A 750 1.22 -6.14 11.43
C ASP A 750 2.19 -7.33 11.44
N PHE A 751 2.16 -8.16 10.41
CA PHE A 751 3.11 -9.23 10.15
C PHE A 751 3.75 -9.06 8.77
N ILE A 752 5.01 -8.66 8.76
CA ILE A 752 5.76 -8.40 7.52
C ILE A 752 6.84 -9.45 7.36
N THR A 753 6.86 -10.08 6.19
CA THR A 753 7.91 -11.02 5.84
C THR A 753 8.45 -10.81 4.43
N LEU A 754 9.77 -10.81 4.32
CA LEU A 754 10.48 -10.54 3.08
C LEU A 754 11.67 -11.48 2.95
N ALA A 755 11.80 -12.15 1.81
CA ALA A 755 12.99 -12.94 1.52
C ALA A 755 13.50 -12.80 0.09
N PHE A 756 14.79 -13.10 -0.05
CA PHE A 756 15.50 -13.16 -1.32
C PHE A 756 15.51 -14.61 -1.82
N ASN A 757 14.84 -14.84 -2.95
CA ASN A 757 14.73 -16.15 -3.59
C ASN A 757 15.75 -16.25 -4.72
N GLN A 758 16.65 -17.24 -4.67
CA GLN A 758 17.48 -17.58 -5.83
C GLN A 758 16.61 -18.03 -6.99
N SER A 759 16.91 -17.55 -8.19
CA SER A 759 16.09 -17.79 -9.36
C SER A 759 16.01 -19.25 -9.77
N ASP A 760 14.88 -19.59 -10.38
CA ASP A 760 14.57 -20.87 -11.02
C ASP A 760 15.49 -21.14 -12.25
N ALA A 761 16.34 -20.17 -12.64
CA ALA A 761 17.20 -20.23 -13.83
C ALA A 761 18.28 -21.33 -13.77
N ALA A 762 18.66 -21.81 -12.58
CA ALA A 762 19.60 -22.94 -12.45
C ALA A 762 18.97 -24.30 -12.83
N PHE A 763 17.65 -24.39 -12.99
CA PHE A 763 16.94 -25.65 -13.24
C PHE A 763 16.55 -25.91 -14.71
N GLU A 764 16.56 -24.89 -15.58
CA GLU A 764 16.10 -25.03 -16.98
C GLU A 764 16.97 -25.95 -17.86
N GLU A 765 18.28 -26.09 -17.60
CA GLU A 765 19.18 -26.76 -18.56
C GLU A 765 19.30 -28.29 -18.37
N GLY A 766 18.59 -28.93 -17.42
CA GLY A 766 18.95 -30.31 -17.01
C GLY A 766 17.86 -31.36 -16.78
N PHE A 767 16.62 -30.99 -16.45
CA PHE A 767 15.65 -31.95 -15.88
C PHE A 767 14.22 -31.84 -16.42
N ASP A 768 14.10 -31.59 -17.72
CA ASP A 768 12.84 -31.45 -18.45
C ASP A 768 11.82 -32.63 -18.31
N ASP A 769 12.23 -33.78 -17.75
CA ASP A 769 11.44 -35.02 -17.78
C ASP A 769 11.05 -35.61 -16.41
N ILE A 770 11.41 -35.02 -15.25
CA ILE A 770 11.11 -35.65 -13.95
C ILE A 770 10.57 -34.67 -12.88
N PRO A 771 9.25 -34.41 -12.86
CA PRO A 771 8.57 -33.60 -11.84
C PRO A 771 8.75 -34.11 -10.39
N SER A 772 9.00 -35.41 -10.20
CA SER A 772 9.10 -36.02 -8.86
C SER A 772 10.43 -35.76 -8.13
N VAL A 773 11.45 -35.21 -8.80
CA VAL A 773 12.73 -34.85 -8.16
C VAL A 773 12.66 -33.44 -7.58
N ARG A 774 11.91 -32.52 -8.22
CA ARG A 774 11.64 -31.17 -7.70
C ARG A 774 11.06 -31.26 -6.27
N ALA A 775 9.96 -31.97 -6.06
CA ALA A 775 9.29 -32.10 -4.75
C ALA A 775 10.12 -32.73 -3.60
N LEU A 776 11.10 -33.60 -3.90
CA LEU A 776 11.92 -34.28 -2.88
C LEU A 776 13.13 -33.46 -2.42
N LEU A 777 13.51 -32.41 -3.15
CA LEU A 777 14.56 -31.47 -2.75
C LEU A 777 14.03 -30.31 -1.89
N PHE A 778 12.71 -30.06 -1.89
CA PHE A 778 12.06 -28.89 -1.26
C PHE A 778 11.60 -29.10 0.19
N SER A 779 11.87 -30.27 0.77
CA SER A 779 11.60 -30.56 2.19
C SER A 779 12.84 -30.42 3.08
N ASN A 780 13.98 -30.00 2.52
CA ASN A 780 15.21 -29.68 3.26
C ASN A 780 15.71 -28.29 2.84
N PRO A 781 15.49 -27.23 3.63
CA PRO A 781 16.03 -25.90 3.35
C PRO A 781 17.57 -25.89 3.26
N ASP A 782 18.24 -26.80 3.98
CA ASP A 782 19.70 -26.97 3.97
C ASP A 782 20.28 -27.39 2.62
N LEU A 783 19.47 -27.99 1.72
CA LEU A 783 19.96 -28.47 0.42
C LEU A 783 19.86 -27.41 -0.68
N TYR A 784 19.13 -26.31 -0.45
CA TYR A 784 19.01 -25.18 -1.37
C TYR A 784 20.10 -24.10 -1.14
N LEU A 785 20.86 -24.22 -0.06
CA LEU A 785 21.92 -23.26 0.31
C LEU A 785 23.33 -23.65 -0.19
N ALA A 786 23.47 -24.78 -0.89
CA ALA A 786 24.78 -25.37 -1.23
C ALA A 786 25.24 -25.15 -2.68
N HIS A 787 24.86 -24.04 -3.31
CA HIS A 787 25.60 -23.48 -4.45
C HIS A 787 26.09 -22.06 -4.13
N GLN A 788 26.79 -21.93 -3.00
CA GLN A 788 27.80 -20.88 -2.84
C GLN A 788 28.93 -21.16 -3.84
N ASP A 789 29.23 -20.17 -4.70
CA ASP A 789 30.62 -19.73 -4.94
C ASP A 789 30.78 -18.69 -6.08
N ASP A 790 29.74 -18.29 -6.84
CA ASP A 790 29.96 -17.43 -8.04
C ASP A 790 28.92 -16.31 -8.32
N SER A 791 28.08 -15.89 -7.37
CA SER A 791 27.03 -14.89 -7.65
C SER A 791 27.23 -13.57 -6.89
N ASN A 792 27.62 -12.51 -7.62
CA ASN A 792 27.83 -11.13 -7.15
C ASN A 792 26.59 -10.48 -6.50
N TRP A 793 25.44 -11.18 -6.42
CA TRP A 793 24.16 -10.61 -5.99
C TRP A 793 24.19 -10.12 -4.56
N TYR A 794 24.77 -10.90 -3.63
CA TYR A 794 24.79 -10.53 -2.21
C TYR A 794 25.72 -9.33 -1.99
N ASP A 795 26.92 -9.35 -2.59
CA ASP A 795 27.85 -8.23 -2.54
C ASP A 795 27.23 -6.94 -3.13
N ASN A 796 26.50 -7.07 -4.25
CA ASN A 796 25.79 -5.95 -4.87
C ASN A 796 24.65 -5.44 -3.97
N GLN A 797 23.85 -6.33 -3.40
CA GLN A 797 22.74 -6.00 -2.52
C GLN A 797 23.21 -5.28 -1.24
N VAL A 798 24.32 -5.72 -0.67
CA VAL A 798 24.99 -5.07 0.47
C VAL A 798 25.47 -3.66 0.11
N LEU A 799 26.03 -3.48 -1.09
CA LEU A 799 26.49 -2.17 -1.57
C LEU A 799 25.34 -1.20 -1.86
N MET A 800 24.23 -1.71 -2.40
CA MET A 800 23.06 -0.90 -2.78
C MET A 800 22.25 -0.43 -1.57
N ASN A 801 22.15 -1.25 -0.51
CA ASN A 801 21.40 -0.91 0.71
C ASN A 801 19.96 -0.40 0.42
N ASN A 802 19.26 -1.08 -0.48
CA ASN A 802 18.08 -0.56 -1.16
C ASN A 802 16.74 -1.14 -0.69
N ILE A 803 16.73 -1.93 0.39
CA ILE A 803 15.52 -2.58 0.90
C ILE A 803 15.20 -2.06 2.31
N PHE A 804 13.99 -1.56 2.49
CA PHE A 804 13.50 -0.93 3.72
C PHE A 804 12.18 -1.58 4.15
N ILE A 805 12.07 -1.92 5.43
CA ILE A 805 10.85 -2.39 6.06
C ILE A 805 10.54 -1.49 7.26
N ASN A 806 9.30 -1.02 7.34
CA ASN A 806 8.75 -0.29 8.47
C ASN A 806 7.54 -1.04 9.04
N GLY A 807 7.55 -1.32 10.34
CA GLY A 807 6.37 -1.88 11.04
C GLY A 807 5.22 -0.88 11.12
N GLY A 808 5.53 0.42 11.24
CA GLY A 808 4.51 1.46 11.33
C GLY A 808 4.00 1.63 12.77
N ALA A 809 2.69 1.59 12.99
CA ALA A 809 2.07 1.84 14.28
C ALA A 809 1.28 0.65 14.81
N GLY A 810 1.85 -0.08 15.77
CA GLY A 810 1.19 -1.15 16.50
C GLY A 810 2.25 -2.06 17.13
N ASN A 811 1.91 -3.29 17.46
CA ASN A 811 2.91 -4.27 17.92
C ASN A 811 3.25 -5.20 16.76
N ASP A 812 4.25 -4.81 15.99
CA ASP A 812 4.50 -5.43 14.69
C ASP A 812 5.43 -6.64 14.83
N THR A 813 5.26 -7.61 13.92
CA THR A 813 6.15 -8.75 13.76
C THR A 813 6.83 -8.70 12.40
N ILE A 814 8.14 -8.50 12.39
CA ILE A 814 8.92 -8.41 11.16
C ILE A 814 9.85 -9.61 11.08
N TRP A 815 9.83 -10.33 9.96
CA TRP A 815 10.68 -11.49 9.75
C TRP A 815 11.30 -11.53 8.35
N THR A 816 12.62 -11.47 8.29
CA THR A 816 13.40 -11.59 7.06
C THR A 816 14.19 -12.90 7.02
N PRO A 817 13.59 -14.04 6.61
CA PRO A 817 14.31 -15.31 6.51
C PRO A 817 15.26 -15.33 5.30
N GLY A 818 16.35 -16.08 5.40
CA GLY A 818 17.32 -16.26 4.33
C GLY A 818 18.39 -15.15 4.25
N ALA A 819 19.22 -15.24 3.22
CA ALA A 819 20.35 -14.33 3.02
C ALA A 819 19.90 -12.98 2.42
N GLY A 820 20.54 -11.89 2.84
CA GLY A 820 20.35 -10.53 2.31
C GLY A 820 20.23 -9.48 3.41
N ASN A 821 20.59 -8.23 3.10
CA ASN A 821 20.55 -7.14 4.06
C ASN A 821 19.25 -6.34 3.94
N VAL A 822 18.58 -6.06 5.05
CA VAL A 822 17.36 -5.25 5.06
C VAL A 822 17.45 -4.20 6.16
N ASN A 823 17.06 -2.97 5.85
CA ASN A 823 16.91 -1.92 6.85
C ASN A 823 15.53 -2.05 7.50
N ILE A 824 15.48 -2.38 8.79
CA ILE A 824 14.23 -2.61 9.52
C ILE A 824 14.04 -1.49 10.55
N ASP A 825 12.91 -0.80 10.48
CA ASP A 825 12.36 0.02 11.54
C ASP A 825 11.11 -0.65 12.11
N GLY A 826 11.08 -0.89 13.42
CA GLY A 826 9.89 -1.45 14.07
C GLY A 826 8.76 -0.43 14.20
N GLY A 827 9.05 0.86 14.07
CA GLY A 827 8.05 1.91 14.21
C GLY A 827 7.66 2.17 15.67
N THR A 828 6.38 2.42 15.92
CA THR A 828 5.86 2.74 17.26
C THR A 828 5.07 1.59 17.86
N GLY A 829 5.60 1.00 18.93
CA GLY A 829 4.86 0.07 19.78
C GLY A 829 5.79 -0.92 20.46
N ASN A 830 5.37 -2.18 20.62
CA ASN A 830 6.26 -3.24 21.10
C ASN A 830 6.49 -4.26 20.00
N ASP A 831 7.53 -4.01 19.22
CA ASP A 831 7.76 -4.74 17.98
C ASP A 831 8.65 -5.96 18.22
N THR A 832 8.42 -7.01 17.44
CA THR A 832 9.18 -8.25 17.45
C THR A 832 9.86 -8.44 16.10
N ILE A 833 11.19 -8.35 16.09
CA ILE A 833 11.98 -8.51 14.88
C ILE A 833 12.72 -9.84 14.94
N TYR A 834 12.42 -10.72 13.99
CA TYR A 834 13.15 -11.95 13.72
C TYR A 834 14.12 -11.70 12.57
N THR A 835 15.40 -11.60 12.89
CA THR A 835 16.47 -11.68 11.89
C THR A 835 16.80 -13.14 11.62
N ASP A 836 17.25 -13.46 10.40
CA ASP A 836 17.65 -14.82 10.05
C ASP A 836 18.74 -15.33 11.01
N ASN A 837 18.65 -16.63 11.32
CA ASN A 837 19.54 -17.37 12.20
C ASN A 837 19.52 -18.87 11.81
N THR A 838 19.26 -19.13 10.52
CA THR A 838 19.24 -20.47 9.92
C THR A 838 20.60 -20.90 9.39
N GLY A 839 21.59 -20.00 9.38
CA GLY A 839 22.98 -20.32 9.06
C GLY A 839 23.71 -21.15 10.13
N ASP A 840 24.93 -21.58 9.79
CA ASP A 840 25.79 -22.33 10.71
C ASP A 840 26.12 -21.51 11.97
N LYS A 841 26.08 -22.16 13.13
CA LYS A 841 26.29 -21.54 14.44
C LYS A 841 27.61 -22.01 15.03
N ALA A 842 28.44 -21.08 15.50
CA ALA A 842 29.69 -21.42 16.17
C ALA A 842 29.44 -22.20 17.48
N ILE A 843 30.24 -23.24 17.71
CA ILE A 843 30.26 -23.99 18.97
C ILE A 843 31.67 -23.93 19.57
N TRP A 844 31.74 -23.48 20.83
CA TRP A 844 32.98 -23.50 21.61
C TRP A 844 32.90 -24.56 22.70
N VAL A 845 33.94 -25.39 22.79
CA VAL A 845 34.07 -26.39 23.86
C VAL A 845 35.29 -26.06 24.70
N LEU A 846 35.07 -25.77 25.99
CA LEU A 846 36.12 -25.48 26.96
C LEU A 846 36.44 -26.71 27.83
N ASN A 847 37.67 -26.78 28.33
CA ASN A 847 38.19 -27.85 29.20
C ASN A 847 38.18 -29.25 28.53
N ALA A 848 38.38 -29.29 27.22
CA ALA A 848 38.48 -30.50 26.42
C ALA A 848 39.93 -31.00 26.32
N ALA A 849 40.12 -32.32 26.37
CA ALA A 849 41.43 -32.97 26.33
C ALA A 849 41.96 -33.21 24.90
N ASP A 850 41.11 -33.10 23.89
CA ASP A 850 41.46 -33.26 22.48
C ASP A 850 41.40 -31.90 21.77
N THR A 851 42.22 -31.72 20.73
CA THR A 851 42.23 -30.51 19.88
C THR A 851 41.64 -30.80 18.49
N ASP A 852 40.99 -31.94 18.30
CA ASP A 852 40.31 -32.35 17.05
C ASP A 852 38.85 -31.87 17.07
N ASP A 853 38.36 -31.37 15.92
CA ASP A 853 37.04 -30.73 15.71
C ASP A 853 35.84 -31.72 15.75
N ASP A 854 35.98 -32.88 16.41
CA ASP A 854 34.94 -33.92 16.48
C ASP A 854 34.03 -33.72 17.71
N LEU A 855 32.99 -32.91 17.52
CA LEU A 855 31.97 -32.60 18.54
C LEU A 855 31.18 -33.84 19.02
N ASP A 856 31.13 -34.93 18.25
CA ASP A 856 30.43 -36.16 18.63
C ASP A 856 31.21 -37.01 19.66
N ASN A 857 32.49 -36.70 19.90
CA ASN A 857 33.38 -37.49 20.75
C ASN A 857 34.32 -36.63 21.63
N VAL A 858 33.79 -35.55 22.21
CA VAL A 858 34.53 -34.68 23.13
C VAL A 858 35.03 -35.45 24.38
N LEU A 859 36.35 -35.50 24.56
CA LEU A 859 36.99 -36.01 25.78
C LEU A 859 37.25 -34.88 26.78
N THR A 860 36.92 -35.10 28.06
CA THR A 860 37.17 -34.11 29.13
C THR A 860 38.63 -34.12 29.57
N ASP A 861 39.18 -32.93 29.85
CA ASP A 861 40.44 -32.80 30.58
C ASP A 861 40.24 -32.99 32.11
N VAL A 862 41.34 -33.00 32.87
CA VAL A 862 41.35 -33.03 34.33
C VAL A 862 40.79 -31.73 34.91
N ASN A 863 40.03 -31.83 36.02
CA ASN A 863 39.56 -30.65 36.73
C ASN A 863 40.66 -30.13 37.67
N ASP A 864 41.47 -29.22 37.16
CA ASP A 864 42.59 -28.60 37.83
C ASP A 864 42.14 -27.50 38.80
N GLY A 865 43.04 -27.15 39.72
CA GLY A 865 42.81 -26.19 40.78
C GLY A 865 43.75 -25.00 40.64
N TYR A 866 43.18 -23.79 40.61
CA TYR A 866 43.91 -22.54 40.40
C TYR A 866 43.78 -21.64 41.61
N GLN A 867 44.86 -20.94 41.92
CA GLN A 867 44.88 -20.01 43.03
C GLN A 867 44.41 -18.63 42.55
N MET A 868 43.09 -18.39 42.65
CA MET A 868 42.43 -17.14 42.28
C MET A 868 41.60 -16.67 43.48
N TYR A 869 42.03 -15.57 44.10
CA TYR A 869 41.34 -15.02 45.27
C TYR A 869 40.43 -13.86 44.87
N MET A 870 39.11 -14.03 45.05
CA MET A 870 38.10 -13.01 44.73
C MET A 870 38.10 -12.53 43.26
N ALA A 871 38.62 -13.33 42.34
CA ALA A 871 38.64 -12.96 40.93
C ALA A 871 37.22 -12.77 40.38
N ASP A 872 37.10 -11.84 39.46
CA ASP A 872 35.87 -11.55 38.75
C ASP A 872 35.98 -12.07 37.31
N LEU A 873 34.85 -12.33 36.64
CA LEU A 873 34.81 -12.82 35.26
C LEU A 873 33.83 -12.00 34.43
N GLN A 874 34.22 -11.69 33.20
CA GLN A 874 33.38 -11.04 32.21
C GLN A 874 33.47 -11.83 30.89
N VAL A 875 32.34 -12.03 30.23
CA VAL A 875 32.28 -12.64 28.90
C VAL A 875 31.93 -11.54 27.90
N THR A 876 32.64 -11.48 26.80
CA THR A 876 32.38 -10.55 25.71
C THR A 876 32.10 -11.34 24.44
N PHE A 877 31.00 -11.02 23.76
CA PHE A 877 30.64 -11.64 22.48
C PHE A 877 30.08 -10.58 21.54
N LYS A 878 30.65 -10.45 20.34
CA LYS A 878 30.28 -9.42 19.33
C LYS A 878 30.17 -7.99 19.90
N GLY A 879 31.03 -7.65 20.86
CA GLY A 879 31.05 -6.33 21.51
C GLY A 879 30.02 -6.13 22.62
N PHE A 880 29.18 -7.13 22.91
CA PHE A 880 28.33 -7.16 24.11
C PHE A 880 29.09 -7.78 25.27
N GLU A 881 29.18 -7.06 26.38
CA GLU A 881 29.84 -7.51 27.60
C GLU A 881 28.80 -8.00 28.62
N SER A 882 29.08 -9.14 29.25
CA SER A 882 28.28 -9.63 30.38
C SER A 882 28.39 -8.70 31.57
N ILE A 883 27.40 -8.77 32.47
CA ILE A 883 27.63 -8.33 33.85
C ILE A 883 28.83 -9.10 34.43
N VAL A 884 29.69 -8.39 35.16
CA VAL A 884 30.83 -8.99 35.86
C VAL A 884 30.33 -9.93 36.96
N VAL A 885 30.78 -11.19 36.95
CA VAL A 885 30.39 -12.22 37.92
C VAL A 885 31.56 -12.65 38.80
N ASP A 886 31.28 -12.87 40.09
CA ASP A 886 32.28 -13.41 41.02
C ASP A 886 32.65 -14.86 40.62
N VAL A 887 33.95 -15.16 40.51
CA VAL A 887 34.43 -16.54 40.34
C VAL A 887 34.38 -17.27 41.69
N PRO A 888 33.63 -18.38 41.83
CA PRO A 888 33.56 -19.11 43.09
C PRO A 888 34.93 -19.64 43.52
N TYR A 889 35.28 -19.46 44.79
CA TYR A 889 36.52 -19.99 45.37
C TYR A 889 36.27 -20.67 46.71
N GLY A 890 37.11 -21.63 47.05
CA GLY A 890 37.00 -22.43 48.27
C GLY A 890 38.35 -22.85 48.82
N ALA A 891 38.30 -23.79 49.77
CA ALA A 891 39.47 -24.46 50.31
C ALA A 891 39.80 -25.70 49.44
N GLY A 892 40.98 -25.75 48.83
CA GLY A 892 41.36 -26.75 47.84
C GLY A 892 42.87 -26.98 47.76
N TRP A 893 43.27 -27.94 46.93
CA TRP A 893 44.68 -28.26 46.68
C TRP A 893 45.12 -27.64 45.34
N VAL A 894 46.27 -26.95 45.32
CA VAL A 894 46.87 -26.35 44.12
C VAL A 894 48.23 -27.01 43.88
N ASP A 895 48.54 -27.37 42.63
CA ASP A 895 49.87 -27.89 42.22
C ASP A 895 50.85 -26.72 41.97
N LEU A 896 52.05 -26.79 42.54
CA LEU A 896 53.03 -25.70 42.47
C LEU A 896 53.89 -25.68 41.20
N ASN A 897 53.99 -26.79 40.46
CA ASN A 897 55.03 -26.97 39.43
C ASN A 897 54.54 -27.50 38.06
N ASP A 898 53.23 -27.62 37.84
CA ASP A 898 52.62 -28.17 36.59
C ASP A 898 53.20 -29.55 36.14
N ASP A 899 53.84 -30.29 37.05
CA ASP A 899 54.61 -31.52 36.74
C ASP A 899 53.94 -32.81 37.26
N GLY A 900 52.75 -32.70 37.84
CA GLY A 900 51.94 -33.82 38.33
C GLY A 900 52.54 -34.61 39.51
N LEU A 901 53.56 -34.08 40.20
CA LEU A 901 54.26 -34.76 41.29
C LEU A 901 54.05 -34.08 42.65
N PHE A 902 53.07 -34.56 43.43
CA PHE A 902 52.87 -34.48 44.90
C PHE A 902 53.28 -33.20 45.71
N ASP A 903 53.61 -32.07 45.09
CA ASP A 903 53.78 -30.77 45.75
C ASP A 903 52.47 -29.96 45.63
N LYS A 904 51.42 -30.49 46.29
CA LYS A 904 50.14 -29.81 46.47
C LYS A 904 50.11 -29.08 47.80
N TYR A 905 49.78 -27.79 47.80
CA TYR A 905 49.47 -27.04 49.04
C TYR A 905 47.96 -26.87 49.21
N PHE A 906 47.48 -26.91 50.46
CA PHE A 906 46.08 -26.69 50.78
C PHE A 906 45.83 -25.20 51.06
N SER A 907 45.11 -24.56 50.15
CA SER A 907 44.87 -23.12 50.10
C SER A 907 43.37 -22.83 50.11
N ASN A 908 42.96 -21.64 50.54
CA ASN A 908 41.65 -21.02 50.42
C ASN A 908 41.82 -19.96 49.34
N GLY A 909 40.77 -19.68 48.57
CA GLY A 909 40.97 -18.92 47.32
C GLY A 909 41.42 -19.84 46.19
N VAL A 910 41.06 -21.12 46.25
CA VAL A 910 41.25 -22.06 45.15
C VAL A 910 39.95 -22.12 44.36
N THR A 911 40.03 -21.79 43.08
CA THR A 911 39.00 -22.08 42.09
C THR A 911 39.38 -23.34 41.32
N THR A 912 38.43 -23.93 40.61
CA THR A 912 38.64 -25.12 39.78
C THR A 912 38.00 -24.93 38.42
N ASP A 913 38.39 -25.69 37.41
CA ASP A 913 37.75 -25.61 36.07
C ASP A 913 36.23 -25.68 36.16
N ARG A 914 35.70 -26.59 36.98
CA ARG A 914 34.27 -26.67 37.24
C ARG A 914 33.68 -25.38 37.82
N MET A 915 34.39 -24.72 38.73
CA MET A 915 33.93 -23.45 39.34
C MET A 915 33.99 -22.30 38.32
N ILE A 916 34.99 -22.30 37.45
CA ILE A 916 35.11 -21.35 36.33
C ILE A 916 34.00 -21.59 35.31
N ASN A 917 33.74 -22.84 34.92
CA ASN A 917 32.63 -23.19 34.01
C ASN A 917 31.27 -22.77 34.57
N GLN A 918 31.06 -22.89 35.90
CA GLN A 918 29.83 -22.37 36.50
C GLN A 918 29.77 -20.84 36.51
N ALA A 919 30.91 -20.14 36.67
CA ALA A 919 30.97 -18.69 36.55
C ALA A 919 30.66 -18.22 35.11
N ILE A 920 31.27 -18.86 34.10
CA ILE A 920 30.99 -18.58 32.67
C ILE A 920 29.51 -18.83 32.36
N LYS A 921 28.95 -19.97 32.79
CA LYS A 921 27.52 -20.27 32.61
C LYS A 921 26.61 -19.24 33.28
N ASN A 922 27.01 -18.72 34.44
CA ASN A 922 26.27 -17.65 35.12
C ASN A 922 26.38 -16.30 34.38
N ALA A 923 27.56 -15.97 33.86
CA ALA A 923 27.79 -14.77 33.06
C ALA A 923 27.03 -14.78 31.73
N ILE A 924 26.77 -15.96 31.15
CA ILE A 924 26.03 -16.10 29.89
C ILE A 924 24.52 -16.26 30.15
N ASN A 925 24.10 -17.35 30.81
CA ASN A 925 22.69 -17.73 30.86
C ASN A 925 21.83 -16.86 31.78
N ASN A 926 22.42 -16.07 32.67
CA ASN A 926 21.69 -15.15 33.56
C ASN A 926 21.91 -13.67 33.21
N ASP A 927 22.56 -13.39 32.08
CA ASP A 927 22.70 -12.03 31.56
C ASP A 927 21.54 -11.69 30.63
N ASP A 928 21.00 -10.47 30.76
CA ASP A 928 19.79 -10.05 30.04
C ASP A 928 19.97 -10.02 28.51
N VAL A 929 21.22 -9.88 28.04
CA VAL A 929 21.58 -9.78 26.62
C VAL A 929 22.26 -11.06 26.14
N LEU A 930 23.33 -11.52 26.81
CA LEU A 930 24.08 -12.69 26.34
C LEU A 930 23.27 -13.98 26.38
N SER A 931 22.30 -14.14 27.28
CA SER A 931 21.42 -15.32 27.29
C SER A 931 20.52 -15.46 26.06
N LYS A 932 20.41 -14.39 25.25
CA LYS A 932 19.72 -14.39 23.96
C LYS A 932 20.65 -14.66 22.78
N LEU A 933 21.96 -14.54 22.97
CA LEU A 933 22.99 -14.66 21.93
C LEU A 933 23.80 -15.95 22.04
N LEU A 934 23.94 -16.48 23.25
CA LEU A 934 24.71 -17.68 23.56
C LEU A 934 23.95 -18.55 24.56
N VAL A 935 24.18 -19.86 24.51
CA VAL A 935 23.79 -20.79 25.59
C VAL A 935 25.00 -21.58 26.07
N ALA A 936 25.22 -21.58 27.38
CA ALA A 936 26.29 -22.35 28.00
C ALA A 936 25.73 -23.51 28.83
N TYR A 937 26.23 -24.72 28.61
CA TYR A 937 25.83 -25.89 29.40
C TYR A 937 26.98 -26.88 29.62
N ASP A 938 26.84 -27.68 30.67
CA ASP A 938 27.87 -28.66 31.05
C ASP A 938 27.88 -29.82 30.03
N GLY A 939 29.02 -30.05 29.38
CA GLY A 939 29.23 -31.16 28.46
C GLY A 939 29.61 -32.46 29.17
N PRO A 940 30.01 -33.52 28.43
CA PRO A 940 30.51 -34.75 29.03
C PRO A 940 31.74 -34.52 29.92
N GLY A 941 31.66 -34.91 31.20
CA GLY A 941 32.77 -34.79 32.14
C GLY A 941 32.85 -33.44 32.84
N TYR A 942 33.96 -32.73 32.67
CA TYR A 942 34.22 -31.38 33.20
C TYR A 942 34.27 -30.31 32.09
N THR A 943 33.82 -30.63 30.87
CA THR A 943 33.75 -29.69 29.75
C THR A 943 32.59 -28.71 29.90
N LEU A 944 32.74 -27.54 29.29
CA LEU A 944 31.64 -26.59 29.08
C LEU A 944 31.45 -26.41 27.58
N VAL A 945 30.22 -26.58 27.10
CA VAL A 945 29.85 -26.25 25.73
C VAL A 945 29.15 -24.89 25.75
N ILE A 946 29.57 -24.01 24.85
CA ILE A 946 28.94 -22.73 24.58
C ILE A 946 28.50 -22.80 23.12
N GLU A 947 27.21 -22.67 22.87
CA GLU A 947 26.66 -22.62 21.51
C GLU A 947 26.22 -21.20 21.22
N SER A 948 26.54 -20.73 20.01
CA SER A 948 25.92 -19.51 19.48
C SER A 948 24.44 -19.76 19.24
N LEU A 949 23.60 -18.85 19.73
CA LEU A 949 22.18 -18.80 19.39
C LEU A 949 21.93 -17.92 18.17
N ILE A 950 22.97 -17.36 17.55
CA ILE A 950 22.93 -16.59 16.30
C ILE A 950 23.81 -17.24 15.24
N ASP A 951 23.53 -16.97 13.98
CA ASP A 951 24.32 -17.43 12.83
C ASP A 951 25.61 -16.61 12.74
N ASP A 952 26.73 -17.33 12.71
CA ASP A 952 28.06 -16.86 12.33
C ASP A 952 29.02 -18.02 12.60
N SER A 953 29.77 -18.45 11.58
CA SER A 953 30.83 -19.45 11.76
C SER A 953 32.15 -18.82 12.23
N GLN A 954 32.21 -17.51 12.50
CA GLN A 954 33.42 -16.84 12.96
C GLN A 954 33.69 -17.08 14.45
N THR A 955 34.73 -17.89 14.67
CA THR A 955 35.14 -18.40 15.98
C THR A 955 35.87 -17.39 16.87
N GLY A 956 36.26 -16.22 16.34
CA GLY A 956 37.14 -15.25 16.99
C GLY A 956 36.47 -14.19 17.86
N GLU A 957 35.15 -14.24 18.02
CA GLU A 957 34.38 -13.15 18.62
C GLU A 957 33.96 -13.37 20.08
N LEU A 958 34.15 -14.58 20.61
CA LEU A 958 33.96 -14.92 22.02
C LEU A 958 35.26 -14.69 22.80
N VAL A 959 35.20 -13.78 23.78
CA VAL A 959 36.30 -13.49 24.71
C VAL A 959 35.80 -13.73 26.14
N ILE A 960 36.61 -14.41 26.95
CA ILE A 960 36.31 -14.62 28.37
C ILE A 960 37.47 -14.03 29.14
N ASP A 961 37.21 -12.98 29.91
CA ASP A 961 38.21 -12.28 30.70
C ASP A 961 38.05 -12.61 32.18
N ILE A 962 39.13 -13.03 32.82
CA ILE A 962 39.22 -13.10 34.29
C ILE A 962 39.89 -11.79 34.74
N LEU A 963 39.14 -11.01 35.51
CA LEU A 963 39.54 -9.70 35.98
C LEU A 963 40.18 -9.81 37.37
N ASP A 964 41.24 -9.01 37.57
CA ASP A 964 41.87 -8.89 38.89
C ASP A 964 40.89 -8.24 39.89
N PRO A 965 40.79 -8.78 41.13
CA PRO A 965 39.90 -8.23 42.14
C PRO A 965 40.28 -6.80 42.52
N THR A 966 39.29 -5.92 42.69
CA THR A 966 39.50 -4.68 43.44
C THR A 966 39.46 -4.95 44.94
N LEU A 967 40.63 -5.21 45.54
CA LEU A 967 40.74 -5.53 46.96
C LEU A 967 40.71 -4.26 47.84
N THR A 968 40.02 -4.31 48.98
CA THR A 968 40.19 -3.30 50.03
C THR A 968 41.52 -3.52 50.76
N ALA A 969 42.07 -2.46 51.37
CA ALA A 969 43.28 -2.57 52.20
C ALA A 969 43.19 -3.63 53.32
N ARG A 970 41.97 -4.03 53.73
CA ARG A 970 41.75 -5.12 54.68
C ARG A 970 41.81 -6.50 54.01
N GLN A 971 41.30 -6.62 52.79
CA GLN A 971 41.38 -7.85 51.99
C GLN A 971 42.80 -8.09 51.48
N GLU A 972 43.54 -7.05 51.11
CA GLU A 972 44.98 -7.14 50.84
C GLU A 972 45.75 -7.62 52.09
N ASP A 973 45.47 -7.04 53.26
CA ASP A 973 46.04 -7.47 54.54
C ASP A 973 45.67 -8.91 54.93
N ASP A 974 44.44 -9.33 54.63
CA ASP A 974 43.93 -10.67 54.91
C ASP A 974 44.53 -11.69 53.93
N LEU A 975 44.77 -11.31 52.66
CA LEU A 975 45.47 -12.07 51.62
C LEU A 975 46.95 -12.24 51.95
N ASP A 976 47.63 -11.15 52.35
CA ASP A 976 49.04 -11.16 52.79
C ASP A 976 49.23 -11.97 54.07
N ARG A 977 48.32 -11.88 55.05
CA ARG A 977 48.35 -12.75 56.25
C ARG A 977 48.11 -14.21 55.93
N TRP A 978 47.42 -14.49 54.83
CA TRP A 978 47.07 -15.83 54.40
C TRP A 978 48.25 -16.55 53.75
N PHE A 979 48.99 -15.82 52.89
CA PHE A 979 50.20 -16.33 52.24
C PHE A 979 51.45 -16.24 53.12
N GLY A 980 51.50 -15.30 54.06
CA GLY A 980 52.69 -15.00 54.86
C GLY A 980 53.02 -15.95 56.03
N ASP A 981 52.19 -16.95 56.36
CA ASP A 981 52.37 -17.75 57.59
C ASP A 981 52.71 -19.25 57.34
N TYR A 982 52.96 -19.68 56.09
CA TYR A 982 53.49 -21.02 55.83
C TYR A 982 54.57 -21.05 54.72
N LEU A 983 55.84 -21.08 55.15
CA LEU A 983 57.08 -21.36 54.39
C LEU A 983 57.76 -20.15 53.70
N ASP A 984 58.99 -19.85 54.14
CA ASP A 984 59.91 -18.79 53.66
C ASP A 984 60.39 -18.92 52.19
N ASP A 985 59.83 -19.84 51.39
CA ASP A 985 60.23 -20.11 50.00
C ASP A 985 59.02 -20.19 49.03
N VAL A 986 57.88 -19.60 49.39
CA VAL A 986 56.70 -19.54 48.51
C VAL A 986 56.69 -18.22 47.71
N PRO A 987 56.32 -18.24 46.43
CA PRO A 987 56.38 -17.08 45.55
C PRO A 987 55.56 -15.88 46.07
N THR A 988 56.03 -14.66 45.81
CA THR A 988 55.34 -13.41 46.20
C THR A 988 54.09 -13.16 45.34
N TYR A 989 53.24 -12.18 45.67
CA TYR A 989 52.08 -11.77 44.84
C TYR A 989 52.43 -11.65 43.34
N ALA A 990 53.68 -11.26 43.02
CA ALA A 990 54.18 -11.09 41.67
C ALA A 990 54.50 -12.38 40.89
N ASP A 991 54.44 -13.54 41.54
CA ASP A 991 54.78 -14.84 40.97
C ASP A 991 53.55 -15.77 40.82
N PHE A 992 52.35 -15.27 41.10
CA PHE A 992 51.11 -15.99 40.79
C PHE A 992 50.78 -15.83 39.31
N LYS A 993 50.37 -16.92 38.65
CA LYS A 993 49.88 -16.90 37.27
C LYS A 993 48.81 -15.80 37.18
N SER A 994 49.15 -14.71 36.50
CA SER A 994 48.14 -13.68 36.18
C SER A 994 47.03 -14.33 35.36
N ALA A 995 45.80 -13.81 35.46
CA ALA A 995 44.69 -14.24 34.62
C ALA A 995 45.07 -14.31 33.13
N THR A 996 46.00 -13.46 32.69
CA THR A 996 46.55 -13.40 31.34
C THR A 996 47.39 -14.62 30.93
N GLU A 997 48.07 -15.32 31.85
CA GLU A 997 48.84 -16.55 31.54
C GLU A 997 47.96 -17.82 31.48
N TYR A 998 46.71 -17.74 31.98
CA TYR A 998 45.78 -18.86 32.01
C TYR A 998 45.17 -19.18 30.64
N PHE A 999 44.83 -18.15 29.85
CA PHE A 999 44.20 -18.34 28.54
C PHE A 999 45.13 -18.93 27.46
N GLU A 1000 46.46 -18.81 27.60
CA GLU A 1000 47.41 -19.53 26.74
C GLU A 1000 47.40 -21.06 26.99
N ALA A 1001 46.81 -21.51 28.11
CA ALA A 1001 46.79 -22.91 28.55
C ALA A 1001 45.38 -23.52 28.63
N TYR A 1002 44.31 -22.81 28.25
CA TYR A 1002 42.93 -23.32 28.22
C TYR A 1002 42.59 -23.79 26.80
N PRO A 1003 42.76 -25.07 26.45
CA PRO A 1003 42.45 -25.55 25.11
C PRO A 1003 40.93 -25.48 24.88
N GLY A 1004 40.52 -24.63 23.95
CA GLY A 1004 39.19 -24.66 23.35
C GLY A 1004 39.23 -25.43 22.03
N VAL A 1005 38.27 -26.34 21.82
CA VAL A 1005 37.95 -26.84 20.47
C VAL A 1005 36.89 -25.89 19.89
N VAL A 1006 37.05 -25.50 18.63
CA VAL A 1006 36.08 -24.66 17.95
C VAL A 1006 35.68 -25.29 16.63
N ALA A 1007 34.37 -25.45 16.43
CA ALA A 1007 33.77 -25.99 15.21
C ALA A 1007 32.74 -25.01 14.67
#